data_AF-E1IHG6-F1
#
_entry.id   AF-E1IHG6-F1
#
_cell.length_a   1.000
_cell.length_b   1.000
_cell.length_c   1.000
_cell.angle_alpha   90.00
_cell.angle_beta   90.00
_cell.angle_gamma   90.00
#
_symmetry.space_group_name_H-M   'P 1'
#
loop_
_entity.id
_entity.type
_entity.pdbx_description
1 polymer ?
#
loop_
_entity_poly.entity_id
_entity_poly.type
_entity_poly.pdbx_seq_one_letter_code
_entity_poly.pdbx_strand_id
1 'polypeptide(L)'
;MNTPRRHLLRRLARQRKHGQSIPIIALMILILVAMVGLSVDVGNTFSKERQAVASANAASLAGMSAYMARSSSTLDTTIYQAITASLQSNGLVVGDGTNNTVEVTANYLDSQGNLLAGHPVVGSGGTAPNGAAYIRVQLSGMVNTSFARVVGRDDLPINADAHAGLCQVNSGVYPIAVDNAYIGNGVFNNIGVTNPSTEYKVLSNGMVQRRVYVRDGDDSPGQFGWLRWKEDKGELGQAAGSAGELAQSLTGDGNLDWGFDEAPWPSNETAPSDYPNNPHSINIGDWAWGNSGWSNSNAVTSAIDQHIANSTIMILPIYDRMVGSGNNASVRIVNFGSFIIVASGRDKNRPYFDMIYLGPPTRQYNVCSQMPPPPAETNLLDLAGNVSFYPEYQIIPTSQKPIQYVVVLDASGSMSANFDGQCNNSGGVKQCANGPSGFPDVQVSNTGYDYWWTTESQRRIYVAKKALERLVTLSNMPGNPGYTNTRPSDQMAVVWFNDGVSSSQTQAFTNNPTTLKNYITTLNNVNGNYRSAGGTNGAGGLYRASLLYQNAPKTVSFNGTNVEYKRVVLFVTDGVSNYFLNTSASDLKGPLSSYDTFKKNSTCYNMKSKVIESASCQTTEVGGKYTVSGKTYDRPVTQMILTSQNNLRNATINAEVFVIALSNIPATGLDTGVASSTNYFFAASSLQVNANGTTNVDQIIDTINAKVETGACVVGPSGTTNGKITSSEFGSNPSGFNYPQVGQVTITNDANSYTAPVLAADDGTLRYHFSSILPGTYRLQAFIYYRHPLDPAGVSARLYGNLFSAGTSAQDMTVYVTPDQTTNNSNRIELPLTLKLTGNVCPTN
;
A
#
# COMPACT_ATOMS: atom_id res chain seq x y z
N MET A 1 59.01 60.21 -6.09
CA MET A 1 58.35 61.53 -6.12
C MET A 1 57.05 61.47 -5.32
N ASN A 2 57.04 62.21 -4.21
CA ASN A 2 55.93 62.86 -3.48
C ASN A 2 54.53 62.22 -3.36
N THR A 3 54.18 61.89 -2.11
CA THR A 3 52.83 61.96 -1.49
C THR A 3 52.29 63.41 -1.47
N PRO A 4 50.96 63.74 -1.31
CA PRO A 4 50.19 63.42 -0.07
C PRO A 4 48.61 63.46 -0.05
N ARG A 5 48.09 62.99 1.10
CA ARG A 5 47.00 63.51 2.00
C ARG A 5 45.48 63.47 1.68
N ARG A 6 44.81 62.79 2.64
CA ARG A 6 43.45 62.99 3.23
C ARG A 6 42.94 64.44 3.23
N HIS A 7 41.66 64.67 2.92
CA HIS A 7 40.68 65.51 3.65
C HIS A 7 39.35 65.62 2.87
N LEU A 8 38.26 64.95 3.31
CA LEU A 8 36.88 65.34 2.94
C LEU A 8 35.83 64.63 3.83
N LEU A 9 35.92 64.85 5.15
CA LEU A 9 34.85 64.56 6.11
C LEU A 9 34.60 65.83 6.93
N ARG A 10 33.84 66.78 6.37
CA ARG A 10 33.11 67.85 7.07
C ARG A 10 32.47 68.79 6.05
N ARG A 11 31.17 68.60 5.77
CA ARG A 11 30.17 69.63 5.47
C ARG A 11 28.98 69.03 4.72
N LEU A 12 28.09 68.31 5.41
CA LEU A 12 26.68 68.20 5.00
C LEU A 12 25.79 67.98 6.23
N ALA A 13 25.95 68.84 7.24
CA ALA A 13 24.89 69.08 8.23
C ALA A 13 24.06 70.26 7.70
N ARG A 14 23.00 69.98 6.94
CA ARG A 14 22.03 70.99 6.47
C ARG A 14 20.67 70.74 7.13
N GLN A 15 20.10 71.83 7.62
CA GLN A 15 18.96 71.94 8.50
C GLN A 15 17.70 71.21 7.99
N ARG A 16 17.03 70.47 8.89
CA ARG A 16 15.69 69.91 8.67
C ARG A 16 14.66 71.05 8.67
N LYS A 17 13.92 71.23 7.57
CA LYS A 17 12.73 72.10 7.52
C LYS A 17 11.50 71.28 7.95
N HIS A 18 10.77 71.75 8.96
CA HIS A 18 9.47 71.17 9.37
C HIS A 18 8.45 71.39 8.25
N GLY A 19 8.04 70.29 7.59
CA GLY A 19 7.12 70.31 6.44
C GLY A 19 7.33 69.14 5.46
N GLN A 20 8.50 68.49 5.47
CA GLN A 20 8.79 67.33 4.61
C GLN A 20 8.11 66.02 5.05
N SER A 21 7.56 65.94 6.26
CA SER A 21 6.97 64.70 6.79
C SER A 21 5.60 64.38 6.18
N ILE A 22 4.81 65.40 5.79
CA ILE A 22 3.44 65.21 5.29
C ILE A 22 3.43 64.45 3.94
N PRO A 23 4.25 64.81 2.93
CA PRO A 23 4.30 64.05 1.68
C PRO A 23 4.79 62.60 1.87
N ILE A 24 5.71 62.36 2.80
CA ILE A 24 6.24 61.02 3.08
C ILE A 24 5.17 60.16 3.77
N ILE A 25 4.41 60.72 4.71
CA ILE A 25 3.29 60.02 5.37
C ILE A 25 2.19 59.72 4.36
N ALA A 26 1.83 60.66 3.49
CA ALA A 26 0.85 60.44 2.42
C ALA A 26 1.29 59.32 1.46
N LEU A 27 2.57 59.29 1.09
CA LEU A 27 3.15 58.22 0.27
C LEU A 27 3.10 56.86 1.00
N MET A 28 3.44 56.83 2.29
CA MET A 28 3.38 55.60 3.10
C MET A 28 1.94 55.07 3.24
N ILE A 29 0.95 55.94 3.44
CA ILE A 29 -0.47 55.55 3.50
C ILE A 29 -0.91 54.96 2.15
N LEU A 30 -0.53 55.59 1.02
CA LEU A 30 -0.81 55.05 -0.31
C LEU A 30 -0.23 53.64 -0.48
N ILE A 31 1.01 53.40 -0.04
CA ILE A 31 1.65 52.08 -0.10
C ILE A 31 0.91 51.06 0.78
N LEU A 32 0.51 51.44 2.00
CA LEU A 32 -0.22 50.56 2.90
C LEU A 32 -1.60 50.19 2.33
N VAL A 33 -2.33 51.16 1.76
CA VAL A 33 -3.63 50.90 1.10
C VAL A 33 -3.45 50.01 -0.13
N ALA A 34 -2.37 50.20 -0.89
CA ALA A 34 -2.04 49.33 -2.03
C ALA A 34 -1.78 47.87 -1.59
N MET A 35 -1.07 47.66 -0.47
CA MET A 35 -0.84 46.33 0.10
C MET A 35 -2.13 45.67 0.60
N VAL A 36 -3.03 46.46 1.21
CA VAL A 36 -4.36 45.98 1.62
C VAL A 36 -5.20 45.60 0.40
N GLY A 37 -5.18 46.39 -0.68
CA GLY A 37 -5.84 46.04 -1.93
C GLY A 37 -5.32 44.75 -2.54
N LEU A 38 -4.01 44.53 -2.50
CA LEU A 38 -3.43 43.26 -2.97
C LEU A 38 -3.89 42.07 -2.12
N SER A 39 -4.09 42.22 -0.80
CA SER A 39 -4.54 41.11 0.04
C SER A 39 -6.05 40.87 -0.02
N VAL A 40 -6.86 41.94 0.01
CA VAL A 40 -8.32 41.86 0.18
C VAL A 40 -9.02 41.75 -1.16
N ASP A 41 -8.66 42.60 -2.13
CA ASP A 41 -9.35 42.60 -3.43
C ASP A 41 -8.98 41.34 -4.23
N VAL A 42 -7.71 40.91 -4.21
CA VAL A 42 -7.30 39.64 -4.84
C VAL A 42 -7.98 38.44 -4.17
N GLY A 43 -8.10 38.43 -2.83
CA GLY A 43 -8.80 37.36 -2.12
C GLY A 43 -10.29 37.28 -2.47
N ASN A 44 -10.95 38.43 -2.60
CA ASN A 44 -12.34 38.51 -3.03
C ASN A 44 -12.51 38.05 -4.49
N THR A 45 -11.64 38.50 -5.39
CA THR A 45 -11.63 38.05 -6.80
C THR A 45 -11.43 36.55 -6.90
N PHE A 46 -10.49 35.97 -6.14
CA PHE A 46 -10.24 34.53 -6.12
C PHE A 46 -11.45 33.73 -5.59
N SER A 47 -12.14 34.25 -4.56
CA SER A 47 -13.38 33.64 -4.07
C SER A 47 -14.49 33.68 -5.13
N LYS A 48 -14.58 34.77 -5.90
CA LYS A 48 -15.55 34.92 -6.99
C LYS A 48 -15.22 34.03 -8.19
N GLU A 49 -13.94 33.83 -8.47
CA GLU A 49 -13.45 32.91 -9.50
C GLU A 49 -13.81 31.44 -9.15
N ARG A 50 -13.61 31.02 -7.89
CA ARG A 50 -14.06 29.69 -7.43
C ARG A 50 -15.57 29.49 -7.56
N GLN A 51 -16.35 30.51 -7.22
CA GLN A 51 -17.80 30.49 -7.40
C GLN A 51 -18.18 30.40 -8.88
N ALA A 52 -17.47 31.14 -9.76
CA ALA A 52 -17.67 31.09 -11.21
C ALA A 52 -17.36 29.70 -11.79
N VAL A 53 -16.26 29.06 -11.39
CA VAL A 53 -15.90 27.70 -11.84
C VAL A 53 -16.94 26.66 -11.41
N ALA A 54 -17.39 26.70 -10.15
CA ALA A 54 -18.43 25.80 -9.67
C ALA A 54 -19.75 26.00 -10.44
N SER A 55 -20.11 27.26 -10.69
CA SER A 55 -21.33 27.61 -11.44
C SER A 55 -21.24 27.20 -12.90
N ALA A 56 -20.07 27.36 -13.55
CA ALA A 56 -19.84 26.94 -14.93
C ALA A 56 -20.00 25.42 -15.08
N ASN A 57 -19.46 24.63 -14.14
CA ASN A 57 -19.62 23.17 -14.11
C ASN A 57 -21.09 22.74 -13.92
N ALA A 58 -21.80 23.39 -12.99
CA ALA A 58 -23.23 23.13 -12.82
C ALA A 58 -24.04 23.54 -14.05
N ALA A 59 -23.65 24.61 -14.74
CA ALA A 59 -24.33 25.11 -15.93
C ALA A 59 -24.08 24.24 -17.17
N SER A 60 -22.85 23.74 -17.38
CA SER A 60 -22.54 22.81 -18.46
C SER A 60 -23.30 21.48 -18.28
N LEU A 61 -23.34 20.95 -17.05
CA LEU A 61 -24.12 19.75 -16.70
C LEU A 61 -25.62 19.95 -16.93
N ALA A 62 -26.18 21.09 -16.48
CA ALA A 62 -27.59 21.41 -16.67
C ALA A 62 -27.95 21.56 -18.16
N GLY A 63 -27.09 22.22 -18.94
CA GLY A 63 -27.23 22.34 -20.39
C GLY A 63 -27.21 20.98 -21.08
N MET A 64 -26.26 20.12 -20.75
CA MET A 64 -26.14 18.80 -21.36
C MET A 64 -27.29 17.86 -20.93
N SER A 65 -27.76 17.97 -19.69
CA SER A 65 -28.97 17.28 -19.22
C SER A 65 -30.21 17.70 -20.00
N ALA A 66 -30.39 19.00 -20.25
CA ALA A 66 -31.50 19.50 -21.04
C ALA A 66 -31.40 19.06 -22.51
N TYR A 67 -30.19 19.02 -23.07
CA TYR A 67 -29.92 18.51 -24.40
C TYR A 67 -30.18 16.99 -24.52
N MET A 68 -29.85 16.20 -23.50
CA MET A 68 -30.14 14.75 -23.48
C MET A 68 -31.63 14.43 -23.37
N ALA A 69 -32.38 15.22 -22.59
CA ALA A 69 -33.81 15.02 -22.38
C ALA A 69 -34.68 15.54 -23.54
N ARG A 70 -34.06 16.07 -24.60
CA ARG A 70 -34.75 16.79 -25.67
C ARG A 70 -35.51 15.86 -26.61
N SER A 71 -36.64 16.34 -27.13
CA SER A 71 -37.24 15.82 -28.35
C SER A 71 -36.61 16.46 -29.60
N SER A 72 -36.84 15.90 -30.79
CA SER A 72 -36.39 16.48 -32.07
C SER A 72 -36.97 17.87 -32.37
N SER A 73 -38.03 18.30 -31.67
CA SER A 73 -38.66 19.62 -31.79
C SER A 73 -38.25 20.61 -30.70
N THR A 74 -37.36 20.22 -29.78
CA THR A 74 -36.95 21.09 -28.67
C THR A 74 -36.14 22.28 -29.18
N LEU A 75 -36.53 23.48 -28.77
CA LEU A 75 -35.85 24.71 -29.12
C LEU A 75 -34.51 24.83 -28.38
N ASP A 76 -33.51 25.36 -29.07
CA ASP A 76 -32.18 25.63 -28.54
C ASP A 76 -32.22 26.62 -27.34
N THR A 77 -33.20 27.52 -27.34
CA THR A 77 -33.46 28.46 -26.24
C THR A 77 -33.83 27.75 -24.93
N THR A 78 -34.43 26.56 -24.96
CA THR A 78 -34.73 25.77 -23.76
C THR A 78 -33.46 25.26 -23.09
N ILE A 79 -32.44 24.93 -23.88
CA ILE A 79 -31.14 24.47 -23.37
C ILE A 79 -30.37 25.65 -22.78
N TYR A 80 -30.39 26.81 -23.45
CA TYR A 80 -29.82 28.04 -22.92
C TYR A 80 -30.52 28.50 -21.61
N GLN A 81 -31.83 28.32 -21.50
CA GLN A 81 -32.58 28.58 -20.26
C GLN A 81 -32.15 27.65 -19.11
N ALA A 82 -31.85 26.38 -19.38
CA ALA A 82 -31.33 25.47 -18.36
C ALA A 82 -29.93 25.90 -17.86
N ILE A 83 -29.06 26.35 -18.77
CA ILE A 83 -27.74 26.91 -18.44
C ILE A 83 -27.88 28.15 -17.56
N THR A 84 -28.70 29.12 -17.98
CA THR A 84 -28.88 30.39 -17.25
C THR A 84 -29.60 30.20 -15.90
N ALA A 85 -30.57 29.29 -15.79
CA ALA A 85 -31.21 28.95 -14.53
C ALA A 85 -30.24 28.31 -13.54
N SER A 86 -29.32 27.47 -14.02
CA SER A 86 -28.25 26.88 -13.20
C SER A 86 -27.24 27.93 -12.71
N LEU A 87 -26.90 28.92 -13.53
CA LEU A 87 -26.03 30.03 -13.11
C LEU A 87 -26.69 30.92 -12.05
N GLN A 88 -27.97 31.23 -12.23
CA GLN A 88 -28.75 32.03 -11.27
C GLN A 88 -28.93 31.30 -9.93
N SER A 89 -29.13 29.98 -9.93
CA SER A 89 -29.24 29.19 -8.69
C SER A 89 -27.93 29.11 -7.90
N ASN A 90 -26.79 29.25 -8.58
CA ASN A 90 -25.46 29.35 -7.95
C ASN A 90 -25.07 30.79 -7.55
N GLY A 91 -26.02 31.74 -7.65
CA GLY A 91 -25.83 33.12 -7.19
C GLY A 91 -25.04 34.02 -8.14
N LEU A 92 -24.96 33.68 -9.42
CA LEU A 92 -24.39 34.55 -10.46
C LEU A 92 -25.50 35.29 -11.22
N VAL A 93 -25.31 36.59 -11.41
CA VAL A 93 -26.19 37.42 -12.25
C VAL A 93 -25.62 37.44 -13.67
N VAL A 94 -26.37 36.87 -14.61
CA VAL A 94 -26.01 36.88 -16.04
C VAL A 94 -26.25 38.27 -16.62
N GLY A 95 -25.24 38.82 -17.29
CA GLY A 95 -25.27 40.18 -17.86
C GLY A 95 -24.22 40.36 -18.96
N ASP A 96 -23.72 41.58 -19.14
CA ASP A 96 -22.76 41.94 -20.19
C ASP A 96 -21.28 41.78 -19.74
N GLY A 97 -21.04 41.15 -18.60
CA GLY A 97 -19.70 40.98 -18.02
C GLY A 97 -19.19 42.20 -17.26
N THR A 98 -19.98 43.28 -17.16
CA THR A 98 -19.64 44.50 -16.40
C THR A 98 -20.39 44.56 -15.07
N ASN A 99 -19.97 45.45 -14.16
CA ASN A 99 -20.68 45.74 -12.92
C ASN A 99 -21.02 44.50 -12.07
N ASN A 100 -20.07 43.57 -11.91
CA ASN A 100 -20.25 42.35 -11.12
C ASN A 100 -21.33 41.40 -11.71
N THR A 101 -21.60 41.50 -13.02
CA THR A 101 -22.33 40.52 -13.81
C THR A 101 -21.37 39.65 -14.62
N VAL A 102 -21.86 38.51 -15.11
CA VAL A 102 -21.06 37.54 -15.87
C VAL A 102 -21.69 37.37 -17.26
N GLU A 103 -20.88 37.54 -18.30
CA GLU A 103 -21.21 37.19 -19.68
C GLU A 103 -21.08 35.67 -19.85
N VAL A 104 -22.08 35.06 -20.51
CA VAL A 104 -22.16 33.61 -20.70
C VAL A 104 -22.11 33.30 -22.19
N THR A 105 -21.06 32.58 -22.60
CA THR A 105 -20.96 31.99 -23.94
C THR A 105 -21.07 30.48 -23.83
N ALA A 106 -21.99 29.86 -24.57
CA ALA A 106 -22.16 28.41 -24.58
C ALA A 106 -22.08 27.85 -26.00
N ASN A 107 -21.38 26.73 -26.20
CA ASN A 107 -21.12 26.15 -27.52
C ASN A 107 -21.37 24.63 -27.56
N TYR A 108 -21.84 24.13 -28.71
CA TYR A 108 -21.93 22.70 -29.01
C TYR A 108 -20.63 22.20 -29.62
N LEU A 109 -20.12 21.07 -29.11
CA LEU A 109 -18.92 20.42 -29.63
C LEU A 109 -19.23 19.01 -30.15
N ASP A 110 -18.52 18.60 -31.21
CA ASP A 110 -18.51 17.22 -31.70
C ASP A 110 -17.69 16.27 -30.80
N SER A 111 -17.66 14.98 -31.13
CA SER A 111 -16.93 13.97 -30.35
C SER A 111 -15.40 14.16 -30.38
N GLN A 112 -14.89 14.99 -31.28
CA GLN A 112 -13.49 15.37 -31.41
C GLN A 112 -13.17 16.71 -30.71
N GLY A 113 -14.15 17.34 -30.06
CA GLY A 113 -13.99 18.60 -29.34
C GLY A 113 -14.01 19.85 -30.24
N ASN A 114 -14.36 19.73 -31.52
CA ASN A 114 -14.48 20.88 -32.43
C ASN A 114 -15.90 21.47 -32.35
N LEU A 115 -16.03 22.75 -32.73
CA LEU A 115 -17.34 23.41 -32.84
C LEU A 115 -18.21 22.69 -33.88
N LEU A 116 -19.45 22.39 -33.49
CA LEU A 116 -20.39 21.68 -34.35
C LEU A 116 -20.78 22.52 -35.58
N ALA A 117 -20.62 21.95 -36.78
CA ALA A 117 -20.86 22.65 -38.04
C ALA A 117 -22.35 23.01 -38.23
N GLY A 118 -22.63 24.25 -38.64
CA GLY A 118 -23.97 24.75 -38.98
C GLY A 118 -24.77 25.35 -37.83
N HIS A 119 -24.45 25.06 -36.56
CA HIS A 119 -25.10 25.65 -35.38
C HIS A 119 -24.23 25.57 -34.10
N PRO A 120 -23.12 26.35 -34.01
CA PRO A 120 -22.09 26.13 -33.00
C PRO A 120 -22.39 26.73 -31.61
N VAL A 121 -23.29 27.71 -31.52
CA VAL A 121 -23.59 28.46 -30.28
C VAL A 121 -24.93 28.01 -29.71
N VAL A 122 -24.99 27.79 -28.40
CA VAL A 122 -26.22 27.47 -27.67
C VAL A 122 -27.01 28.76 -27.42
N GLY A 123 -28.29 28.76 -27.78
CA GLY A 123 -29.19 29.90 -27.63
C GLY A 123 -29.31 30.80 -28.88
N SER A 124 -28.75 30.43 -30.03
CA SER A 124 -28.80 31.25 -31.25
C SER A 124 -30.13 31.19 -32.01
N GLY A 125 -31.10 30.41 -31.50
CA GLY A 125 -32.45 30.26 -32.06
C GLY A 125 -32.63 28.99 -32.90
N GLY A 126 -33.87 28.57 -33.16
CA GLY A 126 -34.16 27.32 -33.89
C GLY A 126 -34.21 26.05 -33.02
N THR A 127 -34.25 24.89 -33.65
CA THR A 127 -34.23 23.57 -32.97
C THR A 127 -32.81 23.17 -32.62
N ALA A 128 -32.60 22.58 -31.45
CA ALA A 128 -31.29 22.11 -31.02
C ALA A 128 -30.68 21.13 -32.04
N PRO A 129 -29.38 21.27 -32.42
CA PRO A 129 -28.75 20.45 -33.44
C PRO A 129 -28.61 18.99 -33.00
N ASN A 130 -28.52 18.06 -33.96
CA ASN A 130 -28.16 16.67 -33.68
C ASN A 130 -26.63 16.50 -33.73
N GLY A 131 -26.10 15.54 -32.95
CA GLY A 131 -24.68 15.18 -33.00
C GLY A 131 -23.76 15.96 -32.05
N ALA A 132 -24.27 16.82 -31.16
CA ALA A 132 -23.44 17.38 -30.10
C ALA A 132 -23.05 16.29 -29.09
N ALA A 133 -21.75 16.11 -28.88
CA ALA A 133 -21.17 15.20 -27.90
C ALA A 133 -20.86 15.91 -26.58
N TYR A 134 -20.54 17.22 -26.64
CA TYR A 134 -20.30 18.05 -25.46
C TYR A 134 -20.98 19.42 -25.56
N ILE A 135 -21.24 20.02 -24.40
CA ILE A 135 -21.59 21.45 -24.25
C ILE A 135 -20.50 22.14 -23.43
N ARG A 136 -19.93 23.21 -23.98
CA ARG A 136 -18.98 24.10 -23.31
C ARG A 136 -19.71 25.34 -22.80
N VAL A 137 -19.45 25.76 -21.56
CA VAL A 137 -19.94 27.00 -20.96
C VAL A 137 -18.75 27.82 -20.50
N GLN A 138 -18.63 29.01 -21.06
CA GLN A 138 -17.61 30.00 -20.74
C GLN A 138 -18.26 31.19 -20.04
N LEU A 139 -17.67 31.59 -18.93
CA LEU A 139 -18.06 32.73 -18.11
C LEU A 139 -16.93 33.75 -18.15
N SER A 140 -17.26 35.00 -18.46
CA SER A 140 -16.34 36.14 -18.43
C SER A 140 -16.97 37.28 -17.64
N GLY A 141 -16.24 37.91 -16.72
CA GLY A 141 -16.77 39.04 -15.96
C GLY A 141 -15.69 39.86 -15.24
N MET A 142 -16.12 40.98 -14.68
CA MET A 142 -15.26 41.87 -13.89
C MET A 142 -15.78 42.05 -12.47
N VAL A 143 -14.89 41.93 -11.49
CA VAL A 143 -15.16 42.16 -10.06
C VAL A 143 -14.58 43.51 -9.65
N ASN A 144 -15.41 44.39 -9.11
CA ASN A 144 -14.97 45.71 -8.64
C ASN A 144 -14.01 45.59 -7.44
N THR A 145 -12.93 46.37 -7.46
CA THR A 145 -11.99 46.47 -6.33
C THR A 145 -12.42 47.57 -5.35
N SER A 146 -12.17 47.36 -4.06
CA SER A 146 -12.46 48.34 -3.01
C SER A 146 -11.25 49.20 -2.66
N PHE A 147 -10.06 48.61 -2.58
CA PHE A 147 -8.83 49.30 -2.15
C PHE A 147 -7.83 49.51 -3.29
N ALA A 148 -7.73 48.57 -4.24
CA ALA A 148 -6.87 48.66 -5.42
C ALA A 148 -7.28 49.81 -6.38
N ARG A 149 -8.53 50.28 -6.27
CA ARG A 149 -9.01 51.50 -6.92
C ARG A 149 -8.16 52.74 -6.59
N VAL A 150 -7.59 52.82 -5.38
CA VAL A 150 -6.72 53.94 -4.95
C VAL A 150 -5.41 54.00 -5.74
N VAL A 151 -4.97 52.88 -6.32
CA VAL A 151 -3.79 52.80 -7.19
C VAL A 151 -4.15 52.69 -8.69
N GLY A 152 -5.39 53.06 -9.06
CA GLY A 152 -5.85 53.10 -10.44
C GLY A 152 -6.22 51.74 -11.04
N ARG A 153 -6.61 50.77 -10.21
CA ARG A 153 -7.13 49.46 -10.64
C ARG A 153 -8.54 49.28 -10.12
N ASP A 154 -9.54 49.62 -10.92
CA ASP A 154 -10.95 49.71 -10.49
C ASP A 154 -11.69 48.37 -10.47
N ASP A 155 -11.16 47.39 -11.20
CA ASP A 155 -11.71 46.04 -11.36
C ASP A 155 -10.60 44.98 -11.55
N LEU A 156 -10.98 43.72 -11.38
CA LEU A 156 -10.17 42.54 -11.67
C LEU A 156 -11.01 41.52 -12.46
N PRO A 157 -10.46 40.89 -13.51
CA PRO A 157 -11.19 39.94 -14.33
C PRO A 157 -11.41 38.60 -13.61
N ILE A 158 -12.54 37.96 -13.91
CA ILE A 158 -12.85 36.57 -13.54
C ILE A 158 -13.22 35.81 -14.83
N ASN A 159 -12.66 34.61 -14.99
CA ASN A 159 -12.98 33.73 -16.11
C ASN A 159 -13.25 32.32 -15.59
N ALA A 160 -14.22 31.64 -16.17
CA ALA A 160 -14.43 30.21 -15.93
C ALA A 160 -14.81 29.51 -17.22
N ASP A 161 -14.35 28.28 -17.39
CA ASP A 161 -14.61 27.46 -18.58
C ASP A 161 -14.93 26.04 -18.10
N ALA A 162 -16.03 25.48 -18.60
CA ALA A 162 -16.53 24.19 -18.18
C ALA A 162 -17.16 23.42 -19.33
N HIS A 163 -17.12 22.09 -19.24
CA HIS A 163 -17.58 21.17 -20.28
C HIS A 163 -18.40 20.02 -19.67
N ALA A 164 -19.41 19.56 -20.40
CA ALA A 164 -20.21 18.38 -20.04
C ALA A 164 -20.48 17.53 -21.26
N GLY A 165 -20.44 16.20 -21.12
CA GLY A 165 -20.62 15.23 -22.20
C GLY A 165 -21.40 13.99 -21.78
N LEU A 166 -21.49 13.03 -22.70
CA LEU A 166 -22.13 11.72 -22.50
C LEU A 166 -21.12 10.70 -21.97
N CYS A 167 -21.35 10.11 -20.79
CA CYS A 167 -20.60 8.97 -20.26
C CYS A 167 -21.41 7.67 -20.42
N GLN A 168 -20.76 6.54 -20.69
CA GLN A 168 -21.42 5.23 -20.75
C GLN A 168 -21.82 4.74 -19.34
N VAL A 169 -22.91 3.97 -19.29
CA VAL A 169 -23.33 3.29 -18.06
C VAL A 169 -22.60 1.96 -17.98
N ASN A 170 -21.42 1.96 -17.36
CA ASN A 170 -20.63 0.72 -17.18
C ASN A 170 -21.06 -0.09 -15.95
N SER A 171 -21.89 0.50 -15.08
CA SER A 171 -22.44 -0.12 -13.87
C SER A 171 -23.81 -0.73 -14.15
N GLY A 172 -24.01 -1.99 -13.73
CA GLY A 172 -25.24 -2.74 -13.88
C GLY A 172 -25.35 -3.53 -15.19
N VAL A 173 -24.28 -3.63 -15.99
CA VAL A 173 -24.22 -4.47 -17.20
C VAL A 173 -23.57 -5.81 -16.87
N TYR A 174 -24.31 -6.90 -17.12
CA TYR A 174 -23.90 -8.24 -16.70
C TYR A 174 -23.63 -9.16 -17.91
N PRO A 175 -22.72 -10.14 -17.77
CA PRO A 175 -22.33 -11.06 -18.85
C PRO A 175 -23.38 -12.16 -19.08
N ILE A 176 -24.64 -11.77 -19.17
CA ILE A 176 -25.80 -12.64 -19.37
C ILE A 176 -26.50 -12.15 -20.63
N ALA A 177 -26.50 -12.92 -21.71
CA ALA A 177 -27.11 -12.54 -22.97
C ALA A 177 -28.41 -13.30 -23.24
N VAL A 178 -29.47 -12.59 -23.67
CA VAL A 178 -30.78 -13.17 -23.98
C VAL A 178 -31.06 -13.11 -25.47
N ASP A 179 -31.63 -14.17 -26.04
CA ASP A 179 -31.94 -14.21 -27.47
C ASP A 179 -33.17 -13.33 -27.80
N ASN A 180 -32.99 -12.45 -28.80
CA ASN A 180 -33.97 -11.52 -29.33
C ASN A 180 -35.25 -12.22 -29.81
N ALA A 181 -35.16 -13.47 -30.27
CA ALA A 181 -36.31 -14.25 -30.75
C ALA A 181 -37.39 -14.46 -29.66
N TYR A 182 -37.04 -14.33 -28.38
CA TYR A 182 -37.95 -14.53 -27.25
C TYR A 182 -38.55 -13.23 -26.68
N ILE A 183 -38.16 -12.08 -27.24
CA ILE A 183 -38.64 -10.76 -26.83
C ILE A 183 -39.52 -10.21 -27.96
N GLY A 184 -40.76 -9.82 -27.62
CA GLY A 184 -41.72 -9.29 -28.61
C GLY A 184 -42.75 -8.38 -27.97
N ASN A 185 -43.11 -7.28 -28.64
CA ASN A 185 -44.08 -6.29 -28.16
C ASN A 185 -43.74 -5.70 -26.77
N GLY A 186 -42.45 -5.57 -26.44
CA GLY A 186 -41.99 -4.99 -25.18
C GLY A 186 -42.05 -5.93 -23.96
N VAL A 187 -42.38 -7.21 -24.14
CA VAL A 187 -42.41 -8.25 -23.10
C VAL A 187 -41.79 -9.56 -23.61
N PHE A 188 -41.61 -10.55 -22.74
CA PHE A 188 -41.31 -11.91 -23.18
C PHE A 188 -42.50 -12.50 -23.96
N ASN A 189 -42.25 -13.12 -25.11
CA ASN A 189 -43.28 -13.84 -25.87
C ASN A 189 -43.49 -15.26 -25.33
N ASN A 190 -44.40 -16.05 -25.90
CA ASN A 190 -44.68 -17.43 -25.48
C ASN A 190 -44.13 -18.51 -26.44
N ILE A 191 -43.22 -18.13 -27.35
CA ILE A 191 -42.64 -19.05 -28.35
C ILE A 191 -41.79 -20.11 -27.63
N GLY A 192 -42.01 -21.40 -27.90
CA GLY A 192 -41.23 -22.50 -27.32
C GLY A 192 -41.63 -22.91 -25.90
N VAL A 193 -42.70 -22.35 -25.35
CA VAL A 193 -43.26 -22.73 -24.03
C VAL A 193 -44.00 -24.06 -24.14
N THR A 194 -43.62 -25.04 -23.31
CA THR A 194 -44.23 -26.38 -23.27
C THR A 194 -45.19 -26.56 -22.09
N ASN A 195 -44.94 -25.86 -20.98
CA ASN A 195 -45.85 -25.84 -19.83
C ASN A 195 -46.15 -24.40 -19.37
N PRO A 196 -47.26 -23.79 -19.84
CA PRO A 196 -47.62 -22.42 -19.50
C PRO A 196 -47.78 -22.17 -17.99
N SER A 197 -48.16 -23.18 -17.20
CA SER A 197 -48.37 -22.99 -15.75
C SER A 197 -47.08 -22.73 -14.96
N THR A 198 -45.92 -23.11 -15.51
CA THR A 198 -44.62 -23.01 -14.84
C THR A 198 -43.58 -22.20 -15.62
N GLU A 199 -43.67 -22.16 -16.95
CA GLU A 199 -42.66 -21.54 -17.82
C GLU A 199 -43.06 -20.13 -18.29
N TYR A 200 -44.33 -19.75 -18.18
CA TYR A 200 -44.84 -18.48 -18.69
C TYR A 200 -45.98 -17.92 -17.83
N LYS A 201 -45.68 -16.92 -17.00
CA LYS A 201 -46.61 -16.36 -16.04
C LYS A 201 -46.85 -14.87 -16.30
N VAL A 202 -48.09 -14.51 -16.57
CA VAL A 202 -48.52 -13.10 -16.60
C VAL A 202 -48.80 -12.64 -15.17
N LEU A 203 -48.11 -11.59 -14.73
CA LEU A 203 -48.24 -11.00 -13.41
C LEU A 203 -49.40 -10.00 -13.37
N SER A 204 -49.87 -9.67 -12.16
CA SER A 204 -51.02 -8.78 -11.94
C SER A 204 -50.85 -7.36 -12.52
N ASN A 205 -49.60 -6.93 -12.73
CA ASN A 205 -49.24 -5.65 -13.33
C ASN A 205 -49.01 -5.72 -14.85
N GLY A 206 -49.36 -6.83 -15.50
CA GLY A 206 -49.22 -7.03 -16.95
C GLY A 206 -47.81 -7.40 -17.41
N MET A 207 -46.82 -7.46 -16.52
CA MET A 207 -45.48 -7.96 -16.84
C MET A 207 -45.48 -9.48 -17.01
N VAL A 208 -44.57 -10.00 -17.82
CA VAL A 208 -44.43 -11.44 -18.09
C VAL A 208 -43.16 -11.96 -17.43
N GLN A 209 -43.33 -12.91 -16.51
CA GLN A 209 -42.25 -13.76 -16.02
C GLN A 209 -42.14 -14.98 -16.94
N ARG A 210 -40.95 -15.22 -17.49
CA ARG A 210 -40.69 -16.35 -18.38
C ARG A 210 -39.48 -17.15 -17.91
N ARG A 211 -39.56 -18.47 -18.04
CA ARG A 211 -38.44 -19.38 -17.87
C ARG A 211 -37.56 -19.40 -19.12
N VAL A 212 -36.28 -19.12 -18.95
CA VAL A 212 -35.28 -19.04 -20.00
C VAL A 212 -34.25 -20.15 -19.77
N TYR A 213 -34.10 -21.05 -20.75
CA TYR A 213 -33.21 -22.21 -20.66
C TYR A 213 -31.87 -21.95 -21.34
N VAL A 214 -30.79 -22.49 -20.77
CA VAL A 214 -29.43 -22.46 -21.37
C VAL A 214 -29.35 -23.32 -22.63
N ARG A 215 -30.23 -24.33 -22.73
CA ARG A 215 -30.38 -25.19 -23.92
C ARG A 215 -31.85 -25.50 -24.20
N ASP A 216 -32.25 -25.37 -25.45
CA ASP A 216 -33.60 -25.72 -25.94
C ASP A 216 -33.74 -27.22 -26.27
N GLY A 217 -32.62 -27.97 -26.30
CA GLY A 217 -32.53 -29.42 -26.47
C GLY A 217 -31.12 -29.95 -26.16
N ASP A 218 -30.82 -31.23 -26.45
CA ASP A 218 -29.48 -31.80 -26.16
C ASP A 218 -28.36 -31.16 -27.02
N ASP A 219 -28.68 -30.73 -28.26
CA ASP A 219 -27.73 -30.21 -29.25
C ASP A 219 -28.06 -28.80 -29.81
N SER A 220 -28.97 -28.04 -29.18
CA SER A 220 -29.34 -26.68 -29.65
C SER A 220 -28.97 -25.61 -28.62
N PRO A 221 -28.25 -24.53 -29.02
CA PRO A 221 -28.06 -23.34 -28.18
C PRO A 221 -29.41 -22.86 -27.67
N GLY A 222 -29.52 -22.58 -26.37
CA GLY A 222 -30.79 -22.18 -25.76
C GLY A 222 -31.09 -20.69 -25.91
N GLN A 223 -32.00 -20.25 -25.08
CA GLN A 223 -32.60 -18.90 -25.05
C GLN A 223 -31.69 -17.86 -24.35
N PHE A 224 -30.53 -18.31 -23.86
CA PHE A 224 -29.60 -17.57 -23.01
C PHE A 224 -28.16 -18.08 -23.20
N GLY A 225 -27.18 -17.18 -23.12
CA GLY A 225 -25.75 -17.51 -23.11
C GLY A 225 -24.94 -16.65 -22.14
N TRP A 226 -23.91 -17.23 -21.54
CA TRP A 226 -22.91 -16.46 -20.78
C TRP A 226 -22.01 -15.71 -21.75
N LEU A 227 -21.63 -14.49 -21.38
CA LEU A 227 -20.60 -13.72 -22.06
C LEU A 227 -19.32 -13.65 -21.21
N ARG A 228 -18.25 -13.13 -21.80
CA ARG A 228 -17.07 -12.64 -21.10
C ARG A 228 -16.61 -11.35 -21.77
N TRP A 229 -16.11 -10.41 -20.97
CA TRP A 229 -15.71 -9.10 -21.49
C TRP A 229 -14.35 -9.11 -22.15
N LYS A 230 -13.45 -10.01 -21.76
CA LYS A 230 -12.06 -10.06 -22.21
C LYS A 230 -11.73 -11.38 -22.89
N GLU A 231 -10.75 -11.38 -23.78
CA GLU A 231 -10.32 -12.57 -24.52
C GLU A 231 -9.53 -13.52 -23.61
N ASP A 232 -8.45 -13.00 -23.02
CA ASP A 232 -7.41 -13.79 -22.37
C ASP A 232 -7.63 -13.93 -20.86
N LYS A 233 -7.54 -12.81 -20.15
CA LYS A 233 -7.55 -12.75 -18.68
C LYS A 233 -8.65 -11.85 -18.17
N GLY A 234 -9.31 -12.28 -17.09
CA GLY A 234 -10.30 -11.51 -16.33
C GLY A 234 -9.68 -10.74 -15.16
N GLU A 235 -10.52 -10.05 -14.39
CA GLU A 235 -10.14 -9.17 -13.26
C GLU A 235 -9.27 -9.86 -12.21
N LEU A 236 -9.50 -11.15 -11.98
CA LEU A 236 -8.74 -11.95 -11.02
C LEU A 236 -7.43 -12.51 -11.61
N GLY A 237 -7.08 -12.14 -12.85
CA GLY A 237 -5.91 -12.64 -13.57
C GLY A 237 -6.03 -14.09 -14.03
N GLN A 238 -7.23 -14.68 -13.95
CA GLN A 238 -7.54 -16.03 -14.42
C GLN A 238 -8.02 -16.00 -15.87
N ALA A 239 -8.19 -17.14 -16.51
CA ALA A 239 -8.73 -17.18 -17.88
C ALA A 239 -10.12 -16.54 -17.90
N ALA A 240 -10.37 -15.60 -18.82
CA ALA A 240 -11.61 -14.81 -18.84
C ALA A 240 -12.88 -15.65 -19.00
N GLY A 241 -12.78 -16.87 -19.56
CA GLY A 241 -13.89 -17.83 -19.63
C GLY A 241 -14.06 -18.75 -18.41
N SER A 242 -13.30 -18.52 -17.34
CA SER A 242 -13.35 -19.36 -16.13
C SER A 242 -14.56 -19.02 -15.25
N ALA A 243 -15.01 -20.01 -14.46
CA ALA A 243 -16.14 -19.81 -13.55
C ALA A 243 -15.85 -18.81 -12.42
N GLY A 244 -14.58 -18.59 -12.07
CA GLY A 244 -14.18 -17.57 -11.08
C GLY A 244 -14.35 -16.16 -11.62
N GLU A 245 -13.88 -15.91 -12.86
CA GLU A 245 -14.07 -14.61 -13.53
C GLU A 245 -15.53 -14.33 -13.82
N LEU A 246 -16.29 -15.34 -14.25
CA LEU A 246 -17.72 -15.18 -14.46
C LEU A 246 -18.47 -14.81 -13.16
N ALA A 247 -18.13 -15.44 -12.03
CA ALA A 247 -18.73 -15.10 -10.74
C ALA A 247 -18.40 -13.67 -10.30
N GLN A 248 -17.16 -13.22 -10.53
CA GLN A 248 -16.75 -11.85 -10.27
C GLN A 248 -17.53 -10.86 -11.13
N SER A 249 -17.69 -11.15 -12.43
CA SER A 249 -18.49 -10.35 -13.37
C SER A 249 -19.99 -10.30 -13.05
N LEU A 250 -20.47 -11.22 -12.21
CA LEU A 250 -21.86 -11.30 -11.75
C LEU A 250 -22.05 -10.75 -10.33
N THR A 251 -21.01 -10.22 -9.69
CA THR A 251 -21.12 -9.69 -8.32
C THR A 251 -21.31 -8.18 -8.35
N GLY A 252 -22.11 -7.64 -7.42
CA GLY A 252 -22.32 -6.20 -7.30
C GLY A 252 -22.95 -5.60 -8.56
N ASP A 253 -22.36 -4.51 -9.08
CA ASP A 253 -22.82 -3.83 -10.30
C ASP A 253 -22.19 -4.41 -11.59
N GLY A 254 -21.53 -5.57 -11.52
CA GLY A 254 -20.76 -6.13 -12.63
C GLY A 254 -19.37 -5.50 -12.75
N ASN A 255 -18.61 -5.91 -13.77
CA ASN A 255 -17.21 -5.49 -13.95
C ASN A 255 -16.84 -5.12 -15.39
N LEU A 256 -17.81 -4.63 -16.17
CA LEU A 256 -17.54 -4.13 -17.52
C LEU A 256 -16.54 -2.96 -17.53
N ASP A 257 -16.49 -2.18 -16.45
CA ASP A 257 -15.49 -1.12 -16.19
C ASP A 257 -14.03 -1.62 -16.26
N TRP A 258 -13.81 -2.92 -16.11
CA TRP A 258 -12.49 -3.53 -16.19
C TRP A 258 -11.97 -3.68 -17.63
N GLY A 259 -12.86 -3.47 -18.62
CA GLY A 259 -12.53 -3.40 -20.04
C GLY A 259 -13.25 -4.45 -20.89
N PHE A 260 -13.30 -4.18 -22.20
CA PHE A 260 -13.94 -5.04 -23.21
C PHE A 260 -12.97 -5.35 -24.36
N ASP A 261 -12.97 -6.59 -24.83
CA ASP A 261 -12.30 -7.05 -26.04
C ASP A 261 -13.35 -7.64 -26.99
N GLU A 262 -13.40 -7.12 -28.21
CA GLU A 262 -14.28 -7.62 -29.25
C GLU A 262 -13.92 -9.06 -29.61
N ALA A 263 -14.94 -9.90 -29.74
CA ALA A 263 -14.76 -11.22 -30.33
C ALA A 263 -14.48 -11.09 -31.83
N PRO A 264 -13.70 -12.03 -32.41
CA PRO A 264 -13.44 -12.06 -33.83
C PRO A 264 -14.73 -12.07 -34.64
N TRP A 265 -14.74 -11.30 -35.73
CA TRP A 265 -15.81 -11.37 -36.71
C TRP A 265 -15.91 -12.80 -37.26
N PRO A 266 -17.12 -13.36 -37.49
CA PRO A 266 -17.28 -14.70 -38.02
C PRO A 266 -16.49 -14.91 -39.30
N SER A 267 -15.70 -15.99 -39.36
CA SER A 267 -14.75 -16.26 -40.45
C SER A 267 -15.39 -16.47 -41.83
N ASN A 268 -16.70 -16.68 -41.88
CA ASN A 268 -17.51 -16.83 -43.09
C ASN A 268 -18.17 -15.54 -43.56
N GLU A 269 -17.91 -14.41 -42.89
CA GLU A 269 -18.50 -13.10 -43.18
C GLU A 269 -17.41 -12.01 -43.30
N THR A 270 -17.71 -10.92 -44.00
CA THR A 270 -16.81 -9.77 -44.12
C THR A 270 -17.26 -8.68 -43.16
N ALA A 271 -16.34 -8.21 -42.30
CA ALA A 271 -16.61 -7.12 -41.38
C ALA A 271 -16.84 -5.79 -42.14
N PRO A 272 -17.75 -4.92 -41.67
CA PRO A 272 -17.85 -3.54 -42.12
C PRO A 272 -16.53 -2.78 -42.00
N SER A 273 -16.28 -1.80 -42.88
CA SER A 273 -15.01 -1.06 -42.92
C SER A 273 -14.75 -0.19 -41.67
N ASP A 274 -15.81 0.11 -40.92
CA ASP A 274 -15.82 0.91 -39.69
C ASP A 274 -15.79 0.05 -38.41
N TYR A 275 -15.76 -1.29 -38.53
CA TYR A 275 -15.74 -2.18 -37.38
C TYR A 275 -14.33 -2.39 -36.79
N PRO A 276 -14.16 -2.32 -35.46
CA PRO A 276 -15.16 -1.95 -34.45
C PRO A 276 -15.41 -0.44 -34.39
N ASN A 277 -16.68 -0.05 -34.26
CA ASN A 277 -17.13 1.35 -34.32
C ASN A 277 -16.57 2.19 -33.15
N ASN A 278 -16.49 1.60 -31.96
CA ASN A 278 -15.75 2.14 -30.81
C ASN A 278 -14.92 1.00 -30.21
N PRO A 279 -13.62 0.89 -30.54
CA PRO A 279 -12.77 -0.18 -30.03
C PRO A 279 -12.71 -0.21 -28.50
N HIS A 280 -12.71 -1.41 -27.92
CA HIS A 280 -12.66 -1.69 -26.49
C HIS A 280 -13.85 -1.17 -25.67
N SER A 281 -14.97 -0.90 -26.34
CA SER A 281 -16.23 -0.48 -25.74
C SER A 281 -17.33 -1.40 -26.26
N ILE A 282 -18.28 -1.78 -25.41
CA ILE A 282 -19.43 -2.57 -25.85
C ILE A 282 -20.44 -1.68 -26.57
N ASN A 283 -20.82 -2.04 -27.81
CA ASN A 283 -21.80 -1.31 -28.60
C ASN A 283 -22.81 -2.26 -29.26
N ILE A 284 -23.90 -1.68 -29.77
CA ILE A 284 -24.82 -2.39 -30.64
C ILE A 284 -24.10 -2.72 -31.96
N GLY A 285 -24.18 -3.99 -32.37
CA GLY A 285 -23.49 -4.51 -33.55
C GLY A 285 -22.20 -5.25 -33.22
N ASP A 286 -21.68 -5.13 -32.00
CA ASP A 286 -20.43 -5.78 -31.61
C ASP A 286 -20.59 -7.28 -31.38
N TRP A 287 -19.51 -8.00 -31.68
CA TRP A 287 -19.36 -9.39 -31.31
C TRP A 287 -18.71 -9.47 -29.94
N ALA A 288 -19.42 -10.07 -28.98
CA ALA A 288 -18.89 -10.36 -27.66
C ALA A 288 -18.50 -11.84 -27.55
N TRP A 289 -17.50 -12.12 -26.74
CA TRP A 289 -17.11 -13.50 -26.47
C TRP A 289 -18.18 -14.20 -25.62
N GLY A 290 -18.58 -15.39 -26.05
CA GLY A 290 -19.61 -16.20 -25.41
C GLY A 290 -19.08 -17.51 -24.83
N ASN A 291 -19.87 -18.10 -23.94
CA ASN A 291 -19.70 -19.47 -23.46
C ASN A 291 -21.04 -20.22 -23.51
N SER A 292 -21.13 -21.26 -24.35
CA SER A 292 -22.37 -22.00 -24.60
C SER A 292 -22.69 -23.10 -23.57
N GLY A 293 -21.89 -23.23 -22.50
CA GLY A 293 -22.08 -24.21 -21.42
C GLY A 293 -22.67 -23.60 -20.15
N TRP A 294 -23.36 -24.41 -19.33
CA TRP A 294 -23.74 -23.99 -17.98
C TRP A 294 -22.51 -23.99 -17.05
N SER A 295 -22.25 -22.85 -16.40
CA SER A 295 -21.19 -22.75 -15.38
C SER A 295 -21.68 -23.32 -14.05
N ASN A 296 -21.36 -24.59 -13.77
CA ASN A 296 -21.74 -25.27 -12.53
C ASN A 296 -20.75 -24.96 -11.40
N SER A 297 -20.75 -23.72 -10.90
CA SER A 297 -19.88 -23.26 -9.81
C SER A 297 -20.69 -22.65 -8.67
N ASN A 298 -20.35 -23.00 -7.43
CA ASN A 298 -20.98 -22.44 -6.23
C ASN A 298 -20.85 -20.91 -6.17
N ALA A 299 -19.76 -20.34 -6.70
CA ALA A 299 -19.53 -18.89 -6.72
C ALA A 299 -20.50 -18.19 -7.68
N VAL A 300 -20.75 -18.78 -8.85
CA VAL A 300 -21.72 -18.26 -9.84
C VAL A 300 -23.13 -18.36 -9.28
N THR A 301 -23.49 -19.51 -8.69
CA THR A 301 -24.81 -19.68 -8.04
C THR A 301 -25.01 -18.65 -6.93
N SER A 302 -24.02 -18.42 -6.08
CA SER A 302 -24.11 -17.44 -4.99
C SER A 302 -24.30 -16.00 -5.50
N ALA A 303 -23.67 -15.62 -6.62
CA ALA A 303 -23.84 -14.29 -7.21
C ALA A 303 -25.26 -14.09 -7.77
N ILE A 304 -25.80 -15.11 -8.46
CA ILE A 304 -27.19 -15.09 -8.93
C ILE A 304 -28.18 -15.05 -7.76
N ASP A 305 -27.97 -15.84 -6.71
CA ASP A 305 -28.84 -15.87 -5.54
C ASP A 305 -28.91 -14.50 -4.84
N GLN A 306 -27.81 -13.74 -4.85
CA GLN A 306 -27.79 -12.36 -4.35
C GLN A 306 -28.67 -11.42 -5.20
N HIS A 307 -28.61 -11.52 -6.53
CA HIS A 307 -29.47 -10.73 -7.41
C HIS A 307 -30.95 -11.07 -7.27
N ILE A 308 -31.27 -12.36 -7.09
CA ILE A 308 -32.63 -12.81 -6.81
C ILE A 308 -33.12 -12.24 -5.47
N ALA A 309 -32.32 -12.34 -4.40
CA ALA A 309 -32.67 -11.84 -3.08
C ALA A 309 -32.90 -10.31 -3.07
N ASN A 310 -32.09 -9.58 -3.84
CA ASN A 310 -32.15 -8.11 -3.91
C ASN A 310 -33.10 -7.58 -4.98
N SER A 311 -33.67 -8.44 -5.82
CA SER A 311 -34.47 -8.05 -6.99
C SER A 311 -33.75 -7.00 -7.86
N THR A 312 -32.46 -7.22 -8.10
CA THR A 312 -31.61 -6.28 -8.84
C THR A 312 -32.12 -6.10 -10.28
N ILE A 313 -32.22 -4.85 -10.74
CA ILE A 313 -32.48 -4.54 -12.15
C ILE A 313 -31.14 -4.65 -12.89
N MET A 314 -31.04 -5.63 -13.77
CA MET A 314 -29.84 -5.97 -14.52
C MET A 314 -29.96 -5.48 -15.97
N ILE A 315 -28.92 -4.85 -16.50
CA ILE A 315 -28.83 -4.54 -17.93
C ILE A 315 -28.15 -5.72 -18.62
N LEU A 316 -28.87 -6.38 -19.51
CA LEU A 316 -28.42 -7.59 -20.20
C LEU A 316 -28.33 -7.33 -21.71
N PRO A 317 -27.24 -7.77 -22.38
CA PRO A 317 -27.19 -7.81 -23.83
C PRO A 317 -28.28 -8.70 -24.43
N ILE A 318 -28.88 -8.23 -25.52
CA ILE A 318 -29.82 -8.98 -26.34
C ILE A 318 -29.09 -9.33 -27.65
N TYR A 319 -29.08 -10.60 -28.00
CA TYR A 319 -28.39 -11.10 -29.18
C TYR A 319 -29.34 -11.72 -30.19
N ASP A 320 -28.95 -11.78 -31.45
CA ASP A 320 -29.73 -12.47 -32.49
C ASP A 320 -29.00 -13.64 -33.14
N ARG A 321 -27.67 -13.69 -32.98
CA ARG A 321 -26.82 -14.73 -33.56
C ARG A 321 -25.72 -15.13 -32.59
N MET A 322 -25.47 -16.44 -32.54
CA MET A 322 -24.36 -17.04 -31.83
C MET A 322 -23.60 -17.96 -32.79
N VAL A 323 -22.28 -17.81 -32.86
CA VAL A 323 -21.39 -18.58 -33.73
C VAL A 323 -20.31 -19.25 -32.88
N GLY A 324 -19.98 -20.51 -33.17
CA GLY A 324 -19.01 -21.28 -32.40
C GLY A 324 -19.63 -22.05 -31.23
N SER A 325 -18.79 -22.73 -30.44
CA SER A 325 -19.22 -23.52 -29.27
C SER A 325 -18.16 -23.51 -28.16
N GLY A 326 -18.59 -23.72 -26.92
CA GLY A 326 -17.72 -23.70 -25.74
C GLY A 326 -17.11 -22.31 -25.51
N ASN A 327 -15.83 -22.27 -25.13
CA ASN A 327 -15.08 -21.02 -24.90
C ASN A 327 -14.74 -20.24 -26.19
N ASN A 328 -15.04 -20.80 -27.37
CA ASN A 328 -14.82 -20.16 -28.66
C ASN A 328 -16.13 -19.66 -29.27
N ALA A 329 -17.20 -19.58 -28.47
CA ALA A 329 -18.43 -18.99 -28.94
C ALA A 329 -18.30 -17.46 -29.01
N SER A 330 -19.01 -16.87 -29.95
CA SER A 330 -19.13 -15.42 -30.16
C SER A 330 -20.59 -15.10 -30.39
N VAL A 331 -21.03 -13.97 -29.84
CA VAL A 331 -22.44 -13.57 -29.81
C VAL A 331 -22.56 -12.16 -30.36
N ARG A 332 -23.45 -11.95 -31.33
CA ARG A 332 -23.70 -10.62 -31.90
C ARG A 332 -24.73 -9.87 -31.08
N ILE A 333 -24.33 -8.76 -30.48
CA ILE A 333 -25.20 -7.91 -29.68
C ILE A 333 -26.01 -7.02 -30.62
N VAL A 334 -27.34 -7.07 -30.51
CA VAL A 334 -28.25 -6.24 -31.31
C VAL A 334 -29.00 -5.21 -30.47
N ASN A 335 -29.11 -5.42 -29.16
CA ASN A 335 -29.75 -4.46 -28.27
C ASN A 335 -29.33 -4.70 -26.81
N PHE A 336 -29.80 -3.85 -25.91
CA PHE A 336 -29.72 -4.05 -24.46
C PHE A 336 -31.12 -3.96 -23.85
N GLY A 337 -31.36 -4.73 -22.79
CA GLY A 337 -32.62 -4.74 -22.07
C GLY A 337 -32.44 -4.68 -20.56
N SER A 338 -33.43 -4.16 -19.85
CA SER A 338 -33.50 -4.25 -18.39
C SER A 338 -34.28 -5.50 -17.98
N PHE A 339 -33.70 -6.30 -17.10
CA PHE A 339 -34.25 -7.57 -16.64
C PHE A 339 -34.15 -7.71 -15.12
N ILE A 340 -35.03 -8.53 -14.54
CA ILE A 340 -34.91 -9.01 -13.16
C ILE A 340 -34.91 -10.54 -13.19
N ILE A 341 -33.99 -11.17 -12.46
CA ILE A 341 -34.01 -12.61 -12.22
C ILE A 341 -34.83 -12.87 -10.96
N VAL A 342 -35.89 -13.66 -11.10
CA VAL A 342 -36.85 -13.96 -10.02
C VAL A 342 -36.54 -15.29 -9.35
N ALA A 343 -36.07 -16.27 -10.12
CA ALA A 343 -35.66 -17.57 -9.61
C ALA A 343 -34.62 -18.21 -10.54
N SER A 344 -33.88 -19.17 -10.00
CA SER A 344 -33.02 -20.06 -10.75
C SER A 344 -33.36 -21.50 -10.38
N GLY A 345 -33.12 -22.45 -11.28
CA GLY A 345 -33.42 -23.84 -11.00
C GLY A 345 -32.99 -24.79 -12.10
N ARG A 346 -33.45 -26.04 -11.98
CA ARG A 346 -33.13 -27.09 -12.94
C ARG A 346 -34.32 -28.01 -13.17
N ASP A 347 -34.73 -28.13 -14.44
CA ASP A 347 -35.73 -29.12 -14.86
C ASP A 347 -35.01 -30.30 -15.50
N LYS A 348 -34.98 -31.44 -14.80
CA LYS A 348 -34.17 -32.61 -15.15
C LYS A 348 -32.69 -32.22 -15.32
N ASN A 349 -32.18 -32.20 -16.55
CA ASN A 349 -30.80 -31.81 -16.88
C ASN A 349 -30.65 -30.38 -17.41
N ARG A 350 -31.75 -29.63 -17.54
CA ARG A 350 -31.78 -28.29 -18.15
C ARG A 350 -31.82 -27.18 -17.08
N PRO A 351 -30.71 -26.49 -16.83
CA PRO A 351 -30.71 -25.32 -15.95
C PRO A 351 -31.47 -24.15 -16.59
N TYR A 352 -32.16 -23.37 -15.75
CA TYR A 352 -32.98 -22.24 -16.19
C TYR A 352 -32.90 -21.05 -15.22
N PHE A 353 -33.28 -19.89 -15.75
CA PHE A 353 -33.62 -18.70 -14.98
C PHE A 353 -35.07 -18.31 -15.26
N ASP A 354 -35.82 -17.97 -14.22
CA ASP A 354 -37.10 -17.28 -14.38
C ASP A 354 -36.82 -15.77 -14.36
N MET A 355 -37.09 -15.10 -15.49
CA MET A 355 -36.76 -13.68 -15.69
C MET A 355 -38.01 -12.86 -16.03
N ILE A 356 -37.97 -11.57 -15.72
CA ILE A 356 -38.93 -10.56 -16.18
C ILE A 356 -38.18 -9.54 -17.02
N TYR A 357 -38.67 -9.25 -18.22
CA TYR A 357 -38.18 -8.15 -19.06
C TYR A 357 -38.96 -6.88 -18.74
N LEU A 358 -38.24 -5.80 -18.41
CA LEU A 358 -38.80 -4.51 -18.01
C LEU A 358 -38.85 -3.49 -19.15
N GLY A 359 -38.27 -3.81 -20.31
CA GLY A 359 -38.14 -2.89 -21.45
C GLY A 359 -36.70 -2.45 -21.71
N PRO A 360 -36.49 -1.51 -22.67
CA PRO A 360 -35.17 -0.96 -22.93
C PRO A 360 -34.64 -0.22 -21.69
N PRO A 361 -33.32 -0.23 -21.45
CA PRO A 361 -32.73 0.48 -20.32
C PRO A 361 -33.02 1.97 -20.44
N THR A 362 -33.50 2.58 -19.36
CA THR A 362 -33.93 3.99 -19.36
C THR A 362 -32.76 4.98 -19.45
N ARG A 363 -31.51 4.53 -19.38
CA ARG A 363 -30.29 5.34 -19.58
C ARG A 363 -29.18 4.48 -20.19
N GLN A 364 -28.78 4.78 -21.43
CA GLN A 364 -27.55 4.21 -22.03
C GLN A 364 -26.32 5.10 -21.76
N TYR A 365 -26.54 6.35 -21.35
CA TYR A 365 -25.51 7.31 -21.01
C TYR A 365 -25.93 8.14 -19.78
N ASN A 366 -25.00 8.57 -18.93
CA ASN A 366 -25.19 9.60 -17.92
C ASN A 366 -24.46 10.90 -18.31
N VAL A 367 -25.00 12.07 -17.92
CA VAL A 367 -24.28 13.33 -18.05
C VAL A 367 -23.16 13.34 -17.02
N CYS A 368 -21.94 13.55 -17.48
CA CYS A 368 -20.78 13.69 -16.62
C CYS A 368 -20.01 14.95 -16.99
N SER A 369 -19.34 15.55 -16.00
CA SER A 369 -18.38 16.61 -16.28
C SER A 369 -17.19 15.95 -16.98
N GLN A 370 -17.02 16.24 -18.26
CA GLN A 370 -15.90 15.76 -19.06
C GLN A 370 -15.15 16.98 -19.56
N MET A 371 -13.85 17.03 -19.33
CA MET A 371 -13.00 17.85 -20.18
C MET A 371 -12.95 17.15 -21.55
N PRO A 372 -13.20 17.82 -22.68
CA PRO A 372 -12.89 17.23 -23.99
C PRO A 372 -11.44 16.76 -23.98
N PRO A 373 -11.06 15.73 -24.77
CA PRO A 373 -9.69 15.27 -24.82
C PRO A 373 -8.76 16.47 -25.00
N PRO A 374 -7.89 16.78 -24.02
CA PRO A 374 -7.06 17.96 -24.10
C PRO A 374 -6.03 17.77 -25.22
N PRO A 375 -5.62 18.85 -25.93
CA PRO A 375 -4.32 18.88 -26.56
C PRO A 375 -3.28 18.56 -25.48
N ALA A 376 -2.36 17.64 -25.78
CA ALA A 376 -1.43 16.99 -24.84
C ALA A 376 -1.00 17.79 -23.58
N GLU A 377 -1.16 17.11 -22.42
CA GLU A 377 -0.43 17.22 -21.13
C GLU A 377 -0.94 18.17 -20.01
N THR A 378 -1.51 17.58 -18.94
CA THR A 378 -1.14 17.77 -17.51
C THR A 378 -1.68 16.59 -16.68
N ASN A 379 -0.83 15.64 -16.26
CA ASN A 379 -1.22 14.40 -15.59
C ASN A 379 -1.41 14.60 -14.07
N LEU A 380 -2.64 14.55 -13.55
CA LEU A 380 -2.94 14.41 -12.12
C LEU A 380 -2.99 12.93 -11.73
N LEU A 381 -2.49 12.57 -10.54
CA LEU A 381 -2.31 11.18 -10.10
C LEU A 381 -3.04 10.89 -8.78
N ASP A 382 -3.56 9.69 -8.62
CA ASP A 382 -4.12 9.14 -7.39
C ASP A 382 -3.07 8.26 -6.68
N LEU A 383 -3.05 8.28 -5.34
CA LEU A 383 -2.18 7.43 -4.52
C LEU A 383 -3.03 6.69 -3.48
N ALA A 384 -3.03 5.37 -3.53
CA ALA A 384 -3.79 4.54 -2.60
C ALA A 384 -2.91 3.45 -2.00
N GLY A 385 -3.35 2.86 -0.88
CA GLY A 385 -2.71 1.64 -0.40
C GLY A 385 -3.39 1.03 0.82
N ASN A 386 -3.15 -0.27 1.00
CA ASN A 386 -3.50 -0.96 2.24
C ASN A 386 -2.49 -0.58 3.34
N VAL A 387 -2.97 -0.45 4.57
CA VAL A 387 -2.12 -0.23 5.75
C VAL A 387 -2.08 -1.51 6.56
N SER A 388 -0.87 -1.94 6.92
CA SER A 388 -0.63 -3.01 7.88
C SER A 388 0.28 -2.53 8.99
N PHE A 389 0.32 -3.24 10.10
CA PHE A 389 1.18 -2.91 11.23
C PHE A 389 1.60 -4.16 12.00
N TYR A 390 2.66 -4.09 12.81
CA TYR A 390 3.05 -5.17 13.71
C TYR A 390 2.45 -4.95 15.09
N PRO A 391 1.41 -5.70 15.51
CA PRO A 391 0.82 -5.50 16.83
C PRO A 391 1.85 -5.79 17.94
N GLU A 392 1.85 -4.96 18.97
CA GLU A 392 2.57 -5.20 20.21
C GLU A 392 1.62 -4.98 21.38
N TYR A 393 1.77 -5.76 22.45
CA TYR A 393 0.92 -5.63 23.64
C TYR A 393 1.70 -5.77 24.93
N GLN A 394 1.17 -5.17 25.98
CA GLN A 394 1.73 -5.27 27.31
C GLN A 394 1.29 -6.56 27.97
N ILE A 395 2.20 -7.22 28.68
CA ILE A 395 1.89 -8.28 29.62
C ILE A 395 2.43 -7.82 30.98
N ILE A 396 1.62 -7.91 32.03
CA ILE A 396 2.04 -7.67 33.41
C ILE A 396 2.18 -9.05 34.09
N PRO A 397 3.40 -9.56 34.28
CA PRO A 397 3.64 -10.80 34.99
C PRO A 397 3.11 -10.74 36.42
N THR A 398 2.28 -11.72 36.80
CA THR A 398 1.76 -11.87 38.17
C THR A 398 2.73 -12.61 39.10
N SER A 399 3.80 -13.21 38.54
CA SER A 399 4.90 -13.87 39.24
C SER A 399 6.13 -13.98 38.34
N GLN A 400 7.33 -14.09 38.94
CA GLN A 400 8.59 -14.28 38.21
C GLN A 400 8.68 -15.70 37.66
N LYS A 401 8.39 -15.86 36.36
CA LYS A 401 8.46 -17.15 35.65
C LYS A 401 9.91 -17.65 35.54
N PRO A 402 10.16 -18.96 35.54
CA PRO A 402 11.47 -19.51 35.16
C PRO A 402 11.76 -19.18 33.69
N ILE A 403 13.04 -19.03 33.34
CA ILE A 403 13.45 -18.55 32.02
C ILE A 403 14.15 -19.67 31.25
N GLN A 404 13.82 -19.77 29.97
CA GLN A 404 14.41 -20.70 29.01
C GLN A 404 15.10 -19.90 27.90
N TYR A 405 16.42 -19.74 28.04
CA TYR A 405 17.27 -18.94 27.16
C TYR A 405 17.75 -19.75 25.94
N VAL A 406 17.74 -19.17 24.75
CA VAL A 406 18.53 -19.64 23.60
C VAL A 406 19.49 -18.54 23.17
N VAL A 407 20.78 -18.76 23.40
CA VAL A 407 21.83 -17.89 22.87
C VAL A 407 22.10 -18.28 21.43
N VAL A 408 22.09 -17.32 20.51
CA VAL A 408 22.44 -17.50 19.11
C VAL A 408 23.65 -16.62 18.82
N LEU A 409 24.83 -17.24 18.81
CA LEU A 409 26.11 -16.55 18.73
C LEU A 409 26.71 -16.66 17.32
N ASP A 410 26.95 -15.52 16.71
CA ASP A 410 27.81 -15.39 15.55
C ASP A 410 29.24 -15.79 15.91
N ALA A 411 29.78 -16.74 15.17
CA ALA A 411 31.16 -17.15 15.26
C ALA A 411 31.81 -17.12 13.87
N SER A 412 31.47 -16.13 13.05
CA SER A 412 32.12 -15.86 11.77
C SER A 412 33.59 -15.44 11.92
N GLY A 413 34.29 -15.31 10.79
CA GLY A 413 35.67 -14.84 10.74
C GLY A 413 35.86 -13.44 11.33
N SER A 414 34.94 -12.52 11.06
CA SER A 414 34.98 -11.12 11.53
C SER A 414 35.03 -11.03 13.06
N MET A 415 34.44 -11.99 13.77
CA MET A 415 34.47 -12.03 15.24
C MET A 415 35.90 -12.21 15.80
N SER A 416 36.88 -12.60 14.98
CA SER A 416 38.32 -12.63 15.33
C SER A 416 39.04 -11.27 15.25
N ALA A 417 38.37 -10.24 14.72
CA ALA A 417 38.87 -8.88 14.66
C ALA A 417 38.64 -8.13 16.00
N ASN A 418 39.27 -6.97 16.15
CA ASN A 418 38.90 -6.02 17.21
C ASN A 418 37.60 -5.28 16.84
N PHE A 419 37.07 -4.44 17.73
CA PHE A 419 35.82 -3.69 17.47
C PHE A 419 35.93 -2.74 16.28
N ASP A 420 37.13 -2.27 15.92
CA ASP A 420 37.36 -1.43 14.74
C ASP A 420 37.46 -2.23 13.42
N GLY A 421 37.36 -3.56 13.45
CA GLY A 421 37.42 -4.42 12.27
C GLY A 421 38.84 -4.76 11.79
N GLN A 422 39.82 -4.57 12.66
CA GLN A 422 41.24 -4.77 12.37
C GLN A 422 41.73 -6.16 12.81
N CYS A 423 42.65 -6.71 12.03
CA CYS A 423 43.47 -7.86 12.40
C CYS A 423 44.95 -7.59 12.15
N ASN A 424 45.79 -8.58 12.47
CA ASN A 424 47.21 -8.57 12.16
C ASN A 424 47.53 -9.65 11.11
N ASN A 425 48.53 -9.37 10.28
CA ASN A 425 49.26 -10.33 9.46
C ASN A 425 50.78 -10.00 9.55
N SER A 426 51.65 -10.80 8.93
CA SER A 426 53.11 -10.65 8.84
C SER A 426 53.62 -9.32 8.24
N GLY A 427 52.72 -8.38 7.88
CA GLY A 427 53.04 -7.02 7.44
C GLY A 427 52.40 -5.90 8.29
N GLY A 428 51.84 -6.20 9.47
CA GLY A 428 51.24 -5.22 10.38
C GLY A 428 49.71 -5.29 10.48
N VAL A 429 49.10 -4.24 11.05
CA VAL A 429 47.65 -4.09 11.21
C VAL A 429 46.98 -3.92 9.85
N LYS A 430 45.91 -4.68 9.59
CA LYS A 430 45.09 -4.62 8.37
C LYS A 430 43.60 -4.57 8.72
N GLN A 431 42.81 -3.91 7.88
CA GLN A 431 41.35 -3.97 7.95
C GLN A 431 40.87 -5.32 7.37
N CYS A 432 40.14 -6.10 8.16
CA CYS A 432 39.64 -7.44 7.77
C CYS A 432 38.13 -7.54 7.66
N ALA A 433 37.44 -6.67 8.36
CA ALA A 433 35.99 -6.55 8.42
C ALA A 433 35.63 -5.07 8.42
N ASN A 434 34.36 -4.74 8.21
CA ASN A 434 33.92 -3.36 8.27
C ASN A 434 34.19 -2.74 9.65
N GLY A 435 34.61 -1.48 9.60
CA GLY A 435 34.96 -0.66 10.76
C GLY A 435 34.18 0.66 10.77
N PRO A 436 34.52 1.58 11.68
CA PRO A 436 33.87 2.88 11.79
C PRO A 436 33.99 3.73 10.51
N SER A 437 33.18 4.79 10.42
CA SER A 437 33.26 5.76 9.31
C SER A 437 34.69 6.29 9.13
N GLY A 438 35.19 6.26 7.90
CA GLY A 438 36.58 6.63 7.56
C GLY A 438 37.53 5.44 7.34
N PHE A 439 37.09 4.21 7.63
CA PHE A 439 37.82 2.98 7.31
C PHE A 439 37.29 2.33 6.01
N PRO A 440 38.12 1.61 5.23
CA PRO A 440 37.69 1.01 3.97
C PRO A 440 36.78 -0.20 4.21
N ASP A 441 35.68 -0.30 3.45
CA ASP A 441 34.85 -1.52 3.42
C ASP A 441 35.63 -2.67 2.80
N VAL A 442 36.02 -3.64 3.62
CA VAL A 442 36.85 -4.79 3.23
C VAL A 442 36.38 -6.02 3.99
N GLN A 443 36.20 -7.11 3.25
CA GLN A 443 36.17 -8.45 3.83
C GLN A 443 37.43 -9.20 3.38
N VAL A 444 38.25 -9.64 4.33
CA VAL A 444 39.44 -10.45 4.06
C VAL A 444 39.09 -11.93 4.16
N SER A 445 39.31 -12.68 3.07
CA SER A 445 39.19 -14.14 3.08
C SER A 445 40.15 -14.74 4.11
N ASN A 446 39.75 -15.85 4.74
CA ASN A 446 40.50 -16.53 5.81
C ASN A 446 40.71 -15.72 7.11
N THR A 447 39.89 -14.69 7.36
CA THR A 447 39.84 -14.07 8.70
C THR A 447 39.47 -15.13 9.74
N GLY A 448 40.25 -15.19 10.83
CA GLY A 448 40.23 -16.24 11.84
C GLY A 448 41.37 -17.25 11.72
N TYR A 449 41.73 -17.65 10.50
CA TYR A 449 42.83 -18.59 10.22
C TYR A 449 44.15 -17.83 10.05
N ASP A 450 44.22 -16.98 9.02
CA ASP A 450 45.44 -16.29 8.59
C ASP A 450 45.51 -14.86 9.14
N TYR A 451 44.35 -14.27 9.48
CA TYR A 451 44.22 -12.89 9.95
C TYR A 451 43.40 -12.86 11.24
N TRP A 452 43.97 -12.38 12.35
CA TRP A 452 43.27 -12.19 13.63
C TRP A 452 43.89 -11.05 14.43
N TRP A 453 43.15 -10.46 15.37
CA TRP A 453 43.71 -9.42 16.24
C TRP A 453 44.64 -10.03 17.29
N THR A 454 45.85 -9.52 17.51
CA THR A 454 46.86 -10.19 18.35
C THR A 454 46.45 -10.22 19.81
N THR A 455 45.93 -9.10 20.33
CA THR A 455 45.45 -8.99 21.70
C THR A 455 44.13 -9.75 21.88
N GLU A 456 44.20 -10.93 22.49
CA GLU A 456 43.04 -11.83 22.66
C GLU A 456 41.84 -11.15 23.34
N SER A 457 42.08 -10.42 24.42
CA SER A 457 41.04 -9.75 25.21
C SER A 457 40.28 -8.64 24.47
N GLN A 458 40.79 -8.21 23.32
CA GLN A 458 40.20 -7.16 22.48
C GLN A 458 39.43 -7.72 21.28
N ARG A 459 39.40 -9.04 21.09
CA ARG A 459 38.64 -9.68 20.01
C ARG A 459 37.15 -9.68 20.33
N ARG A 460 36.32 -9.46 19.31
CA ARG A 460 34.85 -9.49 19.44
C ARG A 460 34.37 -10.84 20.01
N ILE A 461 34.91 -11.96 19.53
CA ILE A 461 34.56 -13.31 20.00
C ILE A 461 34.95 -13.55 21.47
N TYR A 462 36.07 -13.00 21.92
CA TYR A 462 36.49 -13.12 23.32
C TYR A 462 35.49 -12.37 24.21
N VAL A 463 35.23 -11.10 23.89
CA VAL A 463 34.32 -10.24 24.66
C VAL A 463 32.91 -10.83 24.67
N ALA A 464 32.42 -11.33 23.53
CA ALA A 464 31.12 -11.98 23.43
C ALA A 464 31.02 -13.22 24.34
N LYS A 465 32.02 -14.11 24.30
CA LYS A 465 32.05 -15.31 25.14
C LYS A 465 32.09 -14.97 26.63
N LYS A 466 32.87 -13.97 27.04
CA LYS A 466 32.91 -13.51 28.44
C LYS A 466 31.61 -12.89 28.91
N ALA A 467 30.98 -12.08 28.07
CA ALA A 467 29.65 -11.54 28.35
C ALA A 467 28.59 -12.65 28.47
N LEU A 468 28.67 -13.71 27.67
CA LEU A 468 27.77 -14.86 27.78
C LEU A 468 28.05 -15.73 29.02
N GLU A 469 29.31 -15.93 29.41
CA GLU A 469 29.66 -16.55 30.69
C GLU A 469 29.08 -15.76 31.88
N ARG A 470 29.04 -14.43 31.77
CA ARG A 470 28.39 -13.55 32.73
C ARG A 470 26.88 -13.78 32.76
N LEU A 471 26.19 -13.85 31.62
CA LEU A 471 24.76 -14.20 31.56
C LEU A 471 24.48 -15.55 32.24
N VAL A 472 25.30 -16.56 31.94
CA VAL A 472 25.20 -17.89 32.59
C VAL A 472 25.38 -17.79 34.11
N THR A 473 26.17 -16.85 34.62
CA THR A 473 26.39 -16.68 36.07
C THR A 473 25.26 -15.92 36.75
N LEU A 474 24.59 -15.03 36.02
CA LEU A 474 23.49 -14.20 36.52
C LEU A 474 22.14 -14.95 36.57
N SER A 475 21.96 -15.96 35.72
CA SER A 475 20.73 -16.75 35.66
C SER A 475 20.51 -17.60 36.92
N ASN A 476 19.24 -17.91 37.21
CA ASN A 476 18.85 -18.73 38.37
C ASN A 476 19.10 -20.23 38.09
N MET A 477 20.37 -20.62 38.02
CA MET A 477 20.80 -22.01 37.82
C MET A 477 21.56 -22.55 39.04
N PRO A 478 21.39 -23.84 39.40
CA PRO A 478 22.11 -24.45 40.51
C PRO A 478 23.64 -24.27 40.39
N GLY A 479 24.26 -23.78 41.46
CA GLY A 479 25.70 -23.51 41.52
C GLY A 479 26.10 -22.06 41.21
N ASN A 480 25.17 -21.22 40.73
CA ASN A 480 25.43 -19.78 40.60
C ASN A 480 25.26 -19.05 41.94
N PRO A 481 25.98 -17.91 42.16
CA PRO A 481 25.91 -17.16 43.42
C PRO A 481 24.52 -16.63 43.79
N GLY A 482 23.67 -16.33 42.80
CA GLY A 482 22.31 -15.79 43.01
C GLY A 482 21.20 -16.84 42.98
N TYR A 483 21.53 -18.13 42.98
CA TYR A 483 20.54 -19.20 42.84
C TYR A 483 19.58 -19.27 44.04
N THR A 484 18.29 -19.32 43.74
CA THR A 484 17.21 -19.56 44.70
C THR A 484 16.31 -20.69 44.22
N ASN A 485 15.91 -21.58 45.13
CA ASN A 485 14.97 -22.67 44.86
C ASN A 485 13.51 -22.26 45.15
N THR A 486 13.19 -20.97 45.05
CA THR A 486 11.82 -20.44 45.21
C THR A 486 11.03 -20.51 43.91
N ARG A 487 11.72 -20.69 42.78
CA ARG A 487 11.17 -20.92 41.43
C ARG A 487 11.95 -22.02 40.73
N PRO A 488 11.41 -22.64 39.66
CA PRO A 488 12.16 -23.61 38.87
C PRO A 488 13.47 -23.00 38.35
N SER A 489 14.50 -23.83 38.20
CA SER A 489 15.78 -23.39 37.65
C SER A 489 15.61 -22.92 36.22
N ASP A 490 16.37 -21.89 35.85
CA ASP A 490 16.48 -21.46 34.46
C ASP A 490 17.18 -22.54 33.63
N GLN A 491 16.87 -22.56 32.34
CA GLN A 491 17.54 -23.41 31.37
C GLN A 491 18.14 -22.55 30.26
N MET A 492 19.28 -22.96 29.72
CA MET A 492 19.87 -22.32 28.56
C MET A 492 20.30 -23.36 27.55
N ALA A 493 20.10 -23.02 26.29
CA ALA A 493 20.69 -23.68 25.13
C ALA A 493 21.54 -22.66 24.37
N VAL A 494 22.54 -23.14 23.64
CA VAL A 494 23.44 -22.31 22.85
C VAL A 494 23.49 -22.84 21.43
N VAL A 495 23.25 -21.97 20.46
CA VAL A 495 23.47 -22.19 19.04
C VAL A 495 24.61 -21.26 18.63
N TRP A 496 25.58 -21.77 17.89
CA TRP A 496 26.52 -20.90 17.20
C TRP A 496 26.46 -21.12 15.70
N PHE A 497 26.77 -20.08 14.93
CA PHE A 497 26.71 -20.12 13.48
C PHE A 497 27.95 -19.50 12.85
N ASN A 498 28.26 -19.97 11.65
CA ASN A 498 29.15 -19.30 10.71
C ASN A 498 28.45 -19.25 9.34
N ASP A 499 29.09 -19.69 8.24
CA ASP A 499 28.42 -19.89 6.96
C ASP A 499 27.38 -21.03 6.99
N GLY A 500 27.50 -21.97 7.95
CA GLY A 500 26.55 -23.03 8.21
C GLY A 500 26.17 -23.16 9.69
N VAL A 501 25.11 -23.91 9.93
CA VAL A 501 24.50 -24.20 11.25
C VAL A 501 23.98 -25.64 11.27
N SER A 502 24.88 -26.59 11.46
CA SER A 502 24.58 -28.02 11.67
C SER A 502 24.07 -28.31 13.08
N SER A 503 23.53 -29.51 13.31
CA SER A 503 23.03 -29.92 14.63
C SER A 503 24.13 -30.01 15.69
N SER A 504 25.39 -30.29 15.31
CA SER A 504 26.51 -30.34 16.24
C SER A 504 26.93 -28.96 16.77
N GLN A 505 26.48 -27.88 16.11
CA GLN A 505 26.69 -26.50 16.53
C GLN A 505 25.66 -26.04 17.58
N THR A 506 25.06 -27.00 18.30
CA THR A 506 24.08 -26.74 19.35
C THR A 506 24.45 -27.43 20.66
N GLN A 507 24.25 -26.70 21.76
CA GLN A 507 24.15 -27.24 23.12
C GLN A 507 22.66 -27.23 23.48
N ALA A 508 22.10 -28.40 23.74
CA ALA A 508 20.71 -28.54 24.18
C ALA A 508 20.47 -27.89 25.55
N PHE A 509 19.19 -27.64 25.88
CA PHE A 509 18.80 -27.03 27.14
C PHE A 509 19.38 -27.77 28.35
N THR A 510 20.08 -27.02 29.18
CA THR A 510 20.63 -27.48 30.46
C THR A 510 20.55 -26.37 31.49
N ASN A 511 20.51 -26.75 32.76
CA ASN A 511 20.61 -25.85 33.91
C ASN A 511 21.98 -25.98 34.61
N ASN A 512 22.97 -26.61 33.96
CA ASN A 512 24.32 -26.77 34.49
C ASN A 512 25.25 -25.65 33.99
N PRO A 513 25.65 -24.69 34.86
CA PRO A 513 26.48 -23.56 34.45
C PRO A 513 27.84 -23.98 33.90
N THR A 514 28.45 -25.05 34.42
CA THR A 514 29.76 -25.54 33.99
C THR A 514 29.71 -26.07 32.56
N THR A 515 28.69 -26.86 32.22
CA THR A 515 28.48 -27.35 30.86
C THR A 515 28.34 -26.20 29.86
N LEU A 516 27.53 -25.19 30.21
CA LEU A 516 27.30 -24.01 29.37
C LEU A 516 28.58 -23.20 29.17
N LYS A 517 29.30 -22.86 30.26
CA LYS A 517 30.55 -22.09 30.19
C LYS A 517 31.62 -22.82 29.38
N ASN A 518 31.75 -24.13 29.55
CA ASN A 518 32.68 -24.94 28.76
C ASN A 518 32.32 -24.93 27.27
N TYR A 519 31.04 -25.11 26.92
CA TYR A 519 30.59 -25.05 25.53
C TYR A 519 30.82 -23.66 24.90
N ILE A 520 30.45 -22.58 25.62
CA ILE A 520 30.65 -21.18 25.19
C ILE A 520 32.14 -20.88 24.97
N THR A 521 33.02 -21.33 25.85
CA THR A 521 34.46 -21.10 25.73
C THR A 521 35.03 -21.81 24.49
N THR A 522 34.59 -23.04 24.25
CA THR A 522 35.20 -23.93 23.23
C THR A 522 34.58 -23.84 21.84
N LEU A 523 33.37 -23.30 21.69
CA LEU A 523 32.71 -23.20 20.37
C LEU A 523 33.55 -22.42 19.36
N ASN A 524 33.56 -22.91 18.12
CA ASN A 524 34.32 -22.41 16.97
C ASN A 524 35.70 -21.81 17.30
N ASN A 525 36.49 -22.47 18.15
CA ASN A 525 37.78 -21.98 18.62
C ASN A 525 38.94 -22.48 17.74
N VAL A 526 39.04 -21.92 16.53
CA VAL A 526 40.08 -22.22 15.55
C VAL A 526 41.46 -21.96 16.19
N ASN A 527 42.31 -22.99 16.24
CA ASN A 527 43.66 -22.93 16.81
C ASN A 527 43.72 -22.48 18.30
N GLY A 528 42.66 -22.70 19.07
CA GLY A 528 42.70 -22.69 20.54
C GLY A 528 42.73 -21.33 21.25
N ASN A 529 42.76 -20.20 20.54
CA ASN A 529 43.07 -18.89 21.11
C ASN A 529 41.92 -17.87 21.06
N TYR A 530 40.64 -18.26 21.09
CA TYR A 530 39.52 -17.35 20.79
C TYR A 530 39.63 -16.77 19.37
N ARG A 531 39.73 -17.65 18.38
CA ARG A 531 39.60 -17.30 16.97
C ARG A 531 38.44 -18.07 16.40
N SER A 532 37.62 -17.42 15.61
CA SER A 532 36.47 -17.96 14.91
C SER A 532 36.62 -17.73 13.42
N ALA A 533 36.01 -18.59 12.60
CA ALA A 533 36.12 -18.54 11.15
C ALA A 533 34.83 -18.97 10.44
N GLY A 534 34.70 -18.52 9.19
CA GLY A 534 33.56 -18.77 8.31
C GLY A 534 32.76 -17.50 8.02
N GLY A 535 31.62 -17.67 7.37
CA GLY A 535 30.70 -16.58 6.98
C GLY A 535 29.66 -16.24 8.03
N THR A 536 28.61 -15.49 7.64
CA THR A 536 27.56 -15.01 8.55
C THR A 536 26.18 -15.45 8.07
N ASN A 537 25.67 -16.57 8.62
CA ASN A 537 24.33 -17.10 8.36
C ASN A 537 23.38 -16.88 9.56
N GLY A 538 23.01 -15.62 9.79
CA GLY A 538 22.17 -15.23 10.93
C GLY A 538 20.77 -15.87 10.89
N ALA A 539 20.19 -15.98 9.69
CA ALA A 539 18.89 -16.65 9.49
C ALA A 539 18.95 -18.13 9.89
N GLY A 540 20.02 -18.85 9.52
CA GLY A 540 20.25 -20.24 9.95
C GLY A 540 20.37 -20.38 11.47
N GLY A 541 21.07 -19.45 12.13
CA GLY A 541 21.20 -19.45 13.59
C GLY A 541 19.85 -19.31 14.29
N LEU A 542 19.04 -18.33 13.89
CA LEU A 542 17.69 -18.12 14.42
C LEU A 542 16.75 -19.28 14.10
N TYR A 543 16.86 -19.88 12.91
CA TYR A 543 16.03 -21.02 12.54
C TYR A 543 16.36 -22.23 13.42
N ARG A 544 17.64 -22.51 13.65
CA ARG A 544 18.09 -23.58 14.56
C ARG A 544 17.62 -23.34 15.99
N ALA A 545 17.62 -22.10 16.47
CA ALA A 545 17.05 -21.74 17.76
C ALA A 545 15.55 -22.07 17.83
N SER A 546 14.79 -21.83 16.75
CA SER A 546 13.37 -22.18 16.70
C SER A 546 13.13 -23.68 16.83
N LEU A 547 14.00 -24.51 16.23
CA LEU A 547 13.93 -25.97 16.35
C LEU A 547 14.19 -26.45 17.79
N LEU A 548 15.10 -25.79 18.53
CA LEU A 548 15.32 -26.10 19.94
C LEU A 548 14.06 -25.85 20.77
N TYR A 549 13.38 -24.72 20.57
CA TYR A 549 12.14 -24.41 21.28
C TYR A 549 10.95 -25.29 20.88
N GLN A 550 10.87 -25.70 19.62
CA GLN A 550 9.83 -26.63 19.16
C GLN A 550 9.96 -28.00 19.84
N ASN A 551 11.19 -28.44 20.09
CA ASN A 551 11.47 -29.73 20.73
C ASN A 551 11.54 -29.66 22.27
N ALA A 552 11.49 -28.45 22.85
CA ALA A 552 11.59 -28.24 24.29
C ALA A 552 10.21 -28.10 24.96
N PRO A 553 10.03 -28.63 26.19
CA PRO A 553 8.79 -28.44 26.93
C PRO A 553 8.56 -26.96 27.24
N LYS A 554 7.29 -26.54 27.19
CA LYS A 554 6.85 -25.17 27.54
C LYS A 554 6.68 -24.97 29.04
N THR A 555 6.41 -26.06 29.77
CA THR A 555 6.13 -26.05 31.20
C THR A 555 7.08 -26.98 31.96
N VAL A 556 7.26 -26.71 33.24
CA VAL A 556 7.98 -27.55 34.20
C VAL A 556 7.13 -27.74 35.45
N SER A 557 7.10 -28.96 35.96
CA SER A 557 6.42 -29.25 37.23
C SER A 557 7.30 -28.82 38.40
N PHE A 558 6.74 -28.00 39.30
CA PHE A 558 7.43 -27.48 40.47
C PHE A 558 6.45 -27.34 41.63
N ASN A 559 6.78 -27.93 42.79
CA ASN A 559 5.91 -27.99 43.97
C ASN A 559 4.46 -28.42 43.65
N GLY A 560 4.30 -29.40 42.75
CA GLY A 560 3.00 -29.94 42.34
C GLY A 560 2.21 -29.07 41.35
N THR A 561 2.75 -27.94 40.89
CA THR A 561 2.11 -27.05 39.91
C THR A 561 2.95 -26.97 38.63
N ASN A 562 2.30 -26.96 37.47
CA ASN A 562 2.97 -26.73 36.19
C ASN A 562 3.20 -25.22 36.00
N VAL A 563 4.46 -24.83 35.91
CA VAL A 563 4.88 -23.44 35.67
C VAL A 563 5.39 -23.32 34.24
N GLU A 564 4.96 -22.29 33.53
CA GLU A 564 5.39 -22.02 32.16
C GLU A 564 6.72 -21.24 32.12
N TYR A 565 7.61 -21.62 31.21
CA TYR A 565 8.85 -20.87 30.98
C TYR A 565 8.61 -19.58 30.20
N LYS A 566 9.29 -18.50 30.63
CA LYS A 566 9.54 -17.32 29.78
C LYS A 566 10.63 -17.67 28.77
N ARG A 567 10.38 -17.53 27.47
CA ARG A 567 11.34 -17.88 26.41
C ARG A 567 12.07 -16.64 25.91
N VAL A 568 13.39 -16.68 25.92
CA VAL A 568 14.26 -15.54 25.58
C VAL A 568 15.34 -15.98 24.61
N VAL A 569 15.41 -15.34 23.44
CA VAL A 569 16.52 -15.49 22.49
C VAL A 569 17.48 -14.32 22.65
N LEU A 570 18.76 -14.61 22.73
CA LEU A 570 19.82 -13.61 22.67
C LEU A 570 20.64 -13.80 21.39
N PHE A 571 20.38 -12.97 20.38
CA PHE A 571 21.09 -12.99 19.11
C PHE A 571 22.28 -12.03 19.15
N VAL A 572 23.49 -12.56 19.04
CA VAL A 572 24.75 -11.81 19.13
C VAL A 572 25.47 -11.90 17.80
N THR A 573 25.78 -10.77 17.16
CA THR A 573 26.42 -10.74 15.84
C THR A 573 27.34 -9.54 15.66
N ASP A 574 28.33 -9.65 14.77
CA ASP A 574 29.23 -8.56 14.40
C ASP A 574 29.24 -8.23 12.90
N GLY A 575 28.33 -8.81 12.13
CA GLY A 575 28.33 -8.70 10.67
C GLY A 575 26.93 -8.77 10.08
N VAL A 576 26.82 -8.33 8.83
CA VAL A 576 25.58 -8.46 8.06
C VAL A 576 25.41 -9.92 7.65
N SER A 577 24.21 -10.48 7.84
CA SER A 577 23.89 -11.82 7.33
C SER A 577 24.07 -11.83 5.81
N ASN A 578 24.88 -12.76 5.29
CA ASN A 578 25.29 -12.79 3.88
C ASN A 578 25.19 -14.18 3.22
N TYR A 579 24.87 -15.22 3.98
CA TYR A 579 24.48 -16.53 3.43
C TYR A 579 22.96 -16.69 3.39
N PHE A 580 22.46 -17.27 2.30
CA PHE A 580 21.05 -17.64 2.20
C PHE A 580 20.73 -18.81 3.14
N LEU A 581 19.54 -18.79 3.74
CA LEU A 581 19.02 -19.91 4.52
C LEU A 581 18.51 -21.02 3.59
N ASN A 582 19.01 -22.24 3.78
CA ASN A 582 18.51 -23.44 3.11
C ASN A 582 18.04 -24.50 4.12
N THR A 583 16.76 -24.45 4.49
CA THR A 583 16.15 -25.37 5.47
C THR A 583 16.18 -26.85 5.07
N SER A 584 16.42 -27.17 3.80
CA SER A 584 16.55 -28.55 3.31
C SER A 584 17.96 -29.11 3.49
N ALA A 585 18.98 -28.27 3.71
CA ALA A 585 20.34 -28.71 3.98
C ALA A 585 20.52 -29.05 5.47
N SER A 586 21.31 -30.08 5.78
CA SER A 586 21.55 -30.53 7.16
C SER A 586 22.28 -29.48 8.02
N ASP A 587 23.11 -28.65 7.38
CA ASP A 587 23.82 -27.51 7.94
C ASP A 587 23.13 -26.17 7.69
N LEU A 588 21.89 -26.17 7.16
CA LEU A 588 21.10 -24.98 6.86
C LEU A 588 21.77 -23.98 5.88
N LYS A 589 22.86 -24.37 5.23
CA LYS A 589 23.68 -23.49 4.39
C LYS A 589 23.13 -23.39 2.97
N GLY A 590 22.82 -22.17 2.56
CA GLY A 590 22.56 -21.82 1.16
C GLY A 590 23.80 -21.22 0.49
N PRO A 591 23.64 -20.73 -0.75
CA PRO A 591 24.71 -20.00 -1.43
C PRO A 591 25.08 -18.70 -0.68
N LEU A 592 26.28 -18.19 -0.95
CA LEU A 592 26.67 -16.84 -0.54
C LEU A 592 25.92 -15.81 -1.39
N SER A 593 25.40 -14.74 -0.78
CA SER A 593 24.78 -13.62 -1.50
C SER A 593 25.83 -12.62 -2.01
N SER A 594 26.67 -13.09 -2.95
CA SER A 594 27.70 -12.31 -3.65
C SER A 594 27.13 -11.46 -4.79
N TYR A 595 27.95 -10.60 -5.39
CA TYR A 595 27.53 -9.63 -6.42
C TYR A 595 26.82 -10.24 -7.63
N ASP A 596 27.21 -11.45 -8.02
CA ASP A 596 26.62 -12.23 -9.12
C ASP A 596 25.23 -12.79 -8.81
N THR A 597 24.81 -12.75 -7.55
CA THR A 597 23.43 -13.08 -7.14
C THR A 597 22.46 -11.91 -7.33
N PHE A 598 22.94 -10.72 -7.70
CA PHE A 598 22.13 -9.52 -7.95
C PHE A 598 21.90 -9.30 -9.44
N LYS A 599 20.80 -8.61 -9.79
CA LYS A 599 20.51 -8.25 -11.18
C LYS A 599 21.68 -7.47 -11.78
N LYS A 600 22.17 -7.91 -12.94
CA LYS A 600 23.29 -7.29 -13.66
C LYS A 600 23.04 -5.78 -13.81
N ASN A 601 24.07 -4.98 -13.56
CA ASN A 601 24.08 -3.51 -13.58
C ASN A 601 23.22 -2.80 -12.51
N SER A 602 22.61 -3.52 -11.56
CA SER A 602 21.97 -2.88 -10.39
C SER A 602 23.01 -2.22 -9.47
N THR A 603 22.57 -1.29 -8.62
CA THR A 603 23.42 -0.64 -7.61
C THR A 603 24.18 -1.67 -6.77
N CYS A 604 23.49 -2.71 -6.29
CA CYS A 604 24.08 -3.78 -5.50
C CYS A 604 25.08 -4.64 -6.31
N TYR A 605 24.79 -4.92 -7.59
CA TYR A 605 25.73 -5.61 -8.48
C TYR A 605 27.03 -4.82 -8.67
N ASN A 606 26.92 -3.49 -8.83
CA ASN A 606 28.06 -2.61 -9.08
C ASN A 606 28.99 -2.44 -7.86
N MET A 607 28.54 -2.81 -6.65
CA MET A 607 29.38 -2.86 -5.45
C MET A 607 30.40 -4.00 -5.47
N LYS A 608 30.27 -4.97 -6.38
CA LYS A 608 31.16 -6.13 -6.52
C LYS A 608 31.35 -6.84 -5.17
N SER A 609 32.59 -7.16 -4.78
CA SER A 609 32.90 -7.85 -3.53
C SER A 609 32.44 -7.11 -2.27
N LYS A 610 32.10 -5.82 -2.33
CA LYS A 610 31.64 -5.07 -1.14
C LYS A 610 30.17 -5.31 -0.78
N VAL A 611 29.37 -5.89 -1.68
CA VAL A 611 27.92 -6.05 -1.48
C VAL A 611 27.58 -6.96 -0.30
N ILE A 612 28.48 -7.86 0.08
CA ILE A 612 28.28 -8.83 1.17
C ILE A 612 28.20 -8.17 2.54
N GLU A 613 28.72 -6.95 2.68
CA GLU A 613 28.64 -6.15 3.91
C GLU A 613 27.59 -5.02 3.79
N SER A 614 26.88 -4.94 2.66
CA SER A 614 25.85 -3.93 2.42
C SER A 614 24.51 -4.39 2.97
N ALA A 615 24.18 -3.99 4.20
CA ALA A 615 22.95 -4.40 4.86
C ALA A 615 21.68 -4.09 4.05
N SER A 616 21.63 -2.93 3.39
CA SER A 616 20.51 -2.56 2.52
C SER A 616 20.36 -3.51 1.33
N CYS A 617 21.44 -3.81 0.61
CA CYS A 617 21.42 -4.79 -0.49
C CYS A 617 21.06 -6.20 -0.03
N GLN A 618 21.32 -6.56 1.22
CA GLN A 618 20.92 -7.85 1.77
C GLN A 618 19.45 -7.90 2.24
N THR A 619 18.65 -6.87 1.93
CA THR A 619 17.19 -6.88 2.04
C THR A 619 16.54 -7.16 0.68
N THR A 620 15.45 -7.94 0.64
CA THR A 620 14.75 -8.29 -0.62
C THR A 620 14.21 -7.05 -1.32
N GLU A 621 13.80 -6.03 -0.58
CA GLU A 621 13.24 -4.80 -1.14
C GLU A 621 14.25 -4.04 -2.01
N VAL A 622 15.51 -3.96 -1.57
CA VAL A 622 16.58 -3.27 -2.32
C VAL A 622 17.33 -4.22 -3.24
N GLY A 623 17.70 -5.41 -2.74
CA GLY A 623 18.49 -6.40 -3.46
C GLY A 623 17.72 -7.28 -4.43
N GLY A 624 16.38 -7.26 -4.39
CA GLY A 624 15.52 -8.20 -5.10
C GLY A 624 15.64 -9.64 -4.60
N LYS A 625 14.83 -10.55 -5.14
CA LYS A 625 14.95 -11.99 -4.86
C LYS A 625 16.06 -12.62 -5.70
N TYR A 626 16.60 -13.74 -5.24
CA TYR A 626 17.57 -14.54 -5.99
C TYR A 626 17.00 -15.92 -6.31
N THR A 627 17.00 -16.31 -7.58
CA THR A 627 16.51 -17.63 -8.01
C THR A 627 17.66 -18.43 -8.61
N VAL A 628 17.89 -19.62 -8.07
CA VAL A 628 18.89 -20.58 -8.59
C VAL A 628 18.34 -21.99 -8.49
N SER A 629 18.52 -22.78 -9.55
CA SER A 629 18.08 -24.18 -9.62
C SER A 629 16.60 -24.38 -9.25
N GLY A 630 15.72 -23.49 -9.72
CA GLY A 630 14.28 -23.54 -9.44
C GLY A 630 13.87 -23.13 -8.01
N LYS A 631 14.81 -22.75 -7.15
CA LYS A 631 14.55 -22.25 -5.79
C LYS A 631 14.75 -20.75 -5.72
N THR A 632 13.75 -20.05 -5.18
CA THR A 632 13.78 -18.61 -4.98
C THR A 632 14.04 -18.29 -3.52
N TYR A 633 15.00 -17.42 -3.28
CA TYR A 633 15.43 -16.96 -1.97
C TYR A 633 15.10 -15.47 -1.80
N ASP A 634 14.50 -15.12 -0.66
CA ASP A 634 14.60 -13.78 -0.10
C ASP A 634 16.05 -13.49 0.29
N ARG A 635 16.42 -12.20 0.36
CA ARG A 635 17.79 -11.82 0.72
C ARG A 635 18.09 -12.16 2.19
N PRO A 636 19.35 -12.44 2.55
CA PRO A 636 19.70 -12.96 3.88
C PRO A 636 19.19 -12.15 5.08
N VAL A 637 19.24 -10.81 5.04
CA VAL A 637 18.69 -9.98 6.14
C VAL A 637 17.18 -10.11 6.19
N THR A 638 16.48 -10.11 5.05
CA THR A 638 15.04 -10.38 5.00
C THR A 638 14.70 -11.77 5.52
N GLN A 639 15.46 -12.81 5.17
CA GLN A 639 15.27 -14.16 5.70
C GLN A 639 15.44 -14.18 7.22
N MET A 640 16.46 -13.50 7.75
CA MET A 640 16.73 -13.41 9.18
C MET A 640 15.57 -12.73 9.93
N ILE A 641 15.03 -11.64 9.38
CA ILE A 641 13.84 -10.95 9.91
C ILE A 641 12.63 -11.91 9.92
N LEU A 642 12.35 -12.55 8.79
CA LEU A 642 11.23 -13.48 8.65
C LEU A 642 11.36 -14.67 9.59
N THR A 643 12.56 -15.20 9.80
CA THR A 643 12.79 -16.30 10.74
C THR A 643 12.53 -15.86 12.19
N SER A 644 13.00 -14.68 12.60
CA SER A 644 12.68 -14.16 13.94
C SER A 644 11.16 -14.03 14.13
N GLN A 645 10.50 -13.39 13.17
CA GLN A 645 9.06 -13.07 13.21
C GLN A 645 8.18 -14.33 13.15
N ASN A 646 8.39 -15.17 12.14
CA ASN A 646 7.51 -16.30 11.86
C ASN A 646 7.84 -17.55 12.67
N ASN A 647 9.12 -17.78 13.02
CA ASN A 647 9.53 -19.02 13.68
C ASN A 647 9.75 -18.87 15.19
N LEU A 648 10.19 -17.72 15.70
CA LEU A 648 10.48 -17.52 17.12
C LEU A 648 9.40 -16.72 17.86
N ARG A 649 8.89 -15.65 17.24
CA ARG A 649 7.93 -14.70 17.83
C ARG A 649 6.46 -15.05 17.55
N ASN A 650 6.20 -16.22 16.99
CA ASN A 650 4.83 -16.70 16.77
C ASN A 650 4.13 -17.07 18.10
N ALA A 651 2.81 -17.22 18.07
CA ALA A 651 2.01 -17.58 19.25
C ALA A 651 2.40 -18.95 19.87
N THR A 652 3.05 -19.83 19.11
CA THR A 652 3.46 -21.15 19.59
C THR A 652 4.74 -21.09 20.42
N ILE A 653 5.78 -20.39 19.96
CA ILE A 653 7.06 -20.29 20.69
C ILE A 653 7.06 -19.10 21.64
N ASN A 654 6.47 -17.97 21.24
CA ASN A 654 6.30 -16.77 22.04
C ASN A 654 7.61 -16.29 22.70
N ALA A 655 8.72 -16.30 21.95
CA ALA A 655 10.02 -15.89 22.46
C ALA A 655 10.25 -14.38 22.33
N GLU A 656 10.87 -13.78 23.36
CA GLU A 656 11.43 -12.43 23.30
C GLU A 656 12.83 -12.47 22.70
N VAL A 657 13.06 -11.77 21.59
CA VAL A 657 14.35 -11.76 20.88
C VAL A 657 15.07 -10.46 21.19
N PHE A 658 16.22 -10.59 21.85
CA PHE A 658 17.18 -9.52 22.12
C PHE A 658 18.33 -9.62 21.12
N VAL A 659 18.80 -8.47 20.64
CA VAL A 659 19.88 -8.39 19.66
C VAL A 659 21.03 -7.59 20.22
N ILE A 660 22.25 -8.16 20.17
CA ILE A 660 23.49 -7.48 20.50
C ILE A 660 24.35 -7.39 19.23
N ALA A 661 24.51 -6.17 18.73
CA ALA A 661 25.41 -5.82 17.66
C ALA A 661 26.79 -5.46 18.22
N LEU A 662 27.81 -6.23 17.88
CA LEU A 662 29.20 -5.97 18.22
C LEU A 662 29.87 -5.29 17.02
N SER A 663 30.61 -4.20 17.23
CA SER A 663 31.13 -3.33 16.17
C SER A 663 30.10 -2.37 15.57
N ASN A 664 30.59 -1.48 14.69
CA ASN A 664 29.83 -0.54 13.90
C ASN A 664 29.16 -1.23 12.71
N ILE A 665 28.18 -2.10 13.00
CA ILE A 665 27.33 -2.70 11.99
C ILE A 665 26.05 -1.89 11.78
N PRO A 666 25.54 -1.79 10.54
CA PRO A 666 24.25 -1.17 10.28
C PRO A 666 23.14 -1.86 11.09
N ALA A 667 22.28 -1.06 11.72
CA ALA A 667 21.13 -1.56 12.47
C ALA A 667 20.04 -2.18 11.57
N THR A 668 20.13 -1.99 10.25
CA THR A 668 19.20 -2.50 9.23
C THR A 668 18.84 -3.96 9.45
N GLY A 669 17.55 -4.20 9.70
CA GLY A 669 16.97 -5.51 9.96
C GLY A 669 17.19 -6.04 11.38
N LEU A 670 18.22 -5.59 12.09
CA LEU A 670 18.54 -6.05 13.44
C LEU A 670 17.67 -5.37 14.51
N ASP A 671 17.56 -4.04 14.46
CA ASP A 671 16.94 -3.23 15.52
C ASP A 671 15.41 -3.33 15.58
N THR A 672 14.80 -3.39 14.42
CA THR A 672 13.36 -3.28 14.23
C THR A 672 12.82 -4.57 13.63
N GLY A 673 13.62 -5.32 12.88
CA GLY A 673 13.21 -6.57 12.24
C GLY A 673 13.34 -7.80 13.12
N VAL A 674 14.56 -8.12 13.54
CA VAL A 674 14.91 -9.30 14.33
C VAL A 674 14.55 -9.12 15.80
N ALA A 675 14.91 -8.00 16.41
CA ALA A 675 14.55 -7.73 17.80
C ALA A 675 13.03 -7.72 18.01
N SER A 676 12.56 -8.22 19.14
CA SER A 676 11.12 -8.20 19.46
C SER A 676 10.57 -6.79 19.66
N SER A 677 11.43 -5.86 20.11
CA SER A 677 11.13 -4.44 20.25
C SER A 677 12.41 -3.63 20.04
N THR A 678 12.28 -2.35 19.69
CA THR A 678 13.42 -1.46 19.38
C THR A 678 14.34 -1.25 20.58
N ASN A 679 13.82 -1.34 21.81
CA ASN A 679 14.59 -1.26 23.05
C ASN A 679 15.32 -2.57 23.41
N TYR A 680 15.13 -3.63 22.61
CA TYR A 680 15.82 -4.93 22.77
C TYR A 680 17.02 -5.06 21.82
N PHE A 681 17.33 -4.00 21.08
CA PHE A 681 18.54 -3.86 20.30
C PHE A 681 19.59 -3.07 21.07
N PHE A 682 20.78 -3.65 21.18
CA PHE A 682 21.93 -3.04 21.85
C PHE A 682 23.11 -3.07 20.90
N ALA A 683 23.78 -1.92 20.73
CA ALA A 683 24.97 -1.81 19.91
C ALA A 683 26.18 -1.44 20.77
N ALA A 684 27.26 -2.20 20.61
CA ALA A 684 28.57 -1.90 21.17
C ALA A 684 29.53 -1.62 20.00
N SER A 685 29.57 -0.37 19.55
CA SER A 685 30.36 0.05 18.39
C SER A 685 31.86 0.10 18.65
N SER A 686 32.27 0.21 19.92
CA SER A 686 33.66 0.17 20.38
C SER A 686 33.77 -0.63 21.67
N LEU A 687 34.96 -1.17 21.95
CA LEU A 687 35.22 -1.84 23.21
C LEU A 687 35.56 -0.80 24.29
N GLN A 688 34.76 -0.77 25.34
CA GLN A 688 35.04 0.02 26.54
C GLN A 688 35.26 -0.92 27.72
N VAL A 689 36.34 -0.70 28.46
CA VAL A 689 36.68 -1.49 29.65
C VAL A 689 36.62 -0.56 30.87
N ASN A 690 35.76 -0.91 31.81
CA ASN A 690 35.59 -0.19 33.06
C ASN A 690 36.75 -0.49 34.02
N ALA A 691 36.91 0.36 35.03
CA ALA A 691 37.95 0.20 36.06
C ALA A 691 37.88 -1.14 36.83
N ASN A 692 36.69 -1.75 36.91
CA ASN A 692 36.46 -3.05 37.54
C ASN A 692 36.70 -4.25 36.59
N GLY A 693 37.21 -4.01 35.37
CA GLY A 693 37.48 -5.04 34.37
C GLY A 693 36.27 -5.50 33.56
N THR A 694 35.06 -5.03 33.87
CA THR A 694 33.87 -5.29 33.04
C THR A 694 33.89 -4.45 31.77
N THR A 695 33.23 -4.94 30.73
CA THR A 695 33.09 -4.26 29.45
C THR A 695 31.72 -3.60 29.29
N ASN A 696 31.57 -2.72 28.31
CA ASN A 696 30.24 -2.24 27.90
C ASN A 696 29.31 -3.37 27.40
N VAL A 697 29.85 -4.49 26.89
CA VAL A 697 29.06 -5.67 26.53
C VAL A 697 28.55 -6.41 27.77
N ASP A 698 29.35 -6.48 28.84
CA ASP A 698 28.91 -7.02 30.13
C ASP A 698 27.75 -6.19 30.72
N GLN A 699 27.82 -4.86 30.58
CA GLN A 699 26.73 -3.96 31.02
C GLN A 699 25.45 -4.16 30.19
N ILE A 700 25.57 -4.44 28.89
CA ILE A 700 24.43 -4.82 28.05
C ILE A 700 23.80 -6.11 28.58
N ILE A 701 24.61 -7.13 28.90
CA ILE A 701 24.12 -8.38 29.50
C ILE A 701 23.43 -8.15 30.84
N ASP A 702 23.99 -7.31 31.71
CA ASP A 702 23.36 -6.94 32.99
C ASP A 702 21.99 -6.29 32.76
N THR A 703 21.92 -5.39 31.79
CA THR A 703 20.68 -4.69 31.43
C THR A 703 19.63 -5.65 30.89
N ILE A 704 20.02 -6.57 29.99
CA ILE A 704 19.12 -7.60 29.44
C ILE A 704 18.65 -8.52 30.56
N ASN A 705 19.56 -9.03 31.40
CA ASN A 705 19.22 -9.90 32.52
C ASN A 705 18.24 -9.22 33.47
N ALA A 706 18.49 -7.95 33.84
CA ALA A 706 17.57 -7.17 34.67
C ALA A 706 16.19 -7.03 34.00
N LYS A 707 16.12 -6.74 32.70
CA LYS A 707 14.83 -6.66 31.96
C LYS A 707 14.11 -8.01 31.92
N VAL A 708 14.86 -9.10 31.75
CA VAL A 708 14.29 -10.44 31.69
C VAL A 708 13.74 -10.88 33.05
N GLU A 709 14.49 -10.61 34.13
CA GLU A 709 14.18 -11.03 35.53
C GLU A 709 13.15 -10.14 36.24
N THR A 710 13.19 -8.81 36.07
CA THR A 710 12.36 -7.87 36.86
C THR A 710 10.90 -7.80 36.44
N GLY A 711 10.58 -8.12 35.18
CA GLY A 711 9.21 -8.43 34.73
C GLY A 711 8.08 -7.51 35.21
N ALA A 712 8.28 -6.20 35.37
CA ALA A 712 7.16 -5.30 35.70
C ALA A 712 6.19 -5.14 34.51
N CYS A 713 6.74 -5.26 33.30
CA CYS A 713 6.02 -5.28 32.04
C CYS A 713 6.88 -6.03 31.02
N VAL A 714 6.29 -6.98 30.29
CA VAL A 714 6.94 -7.67 29.16
C VAL A 714 6.16 -7.43 27.88
N VAL A 715 6.90 -7.32 26.76
CA VAL A 715 6.33 -7.10 25.44
C VAL A 715 5.78 -8.42 24.91
N GLY A 716 4.46 -8.50 24.76
CA GLY A 716 3.79 -9.56 24.04
C GLY A 716 4.10 -9.46 22.55
N PRO A 717 4.73 -10.48 21.95
CA PRO A 717 5.07 -10.44 20.54
C PRO A 717 3.82 -10.64 19.68
N SER A 718 3.66 -9.84 18.62
CA SER A 718 3.01 -10.31 17.40
C SER A 718 4.09 -10.55 16.34
N GLY A 719 4.20 -11.81 15.91
CA GLY A 719 5.15 -12.23 14.87
C GLY A 719 4.67 -11.94 13.45
N THR A 720 3.46 -11.41 13.26
CA THR A 720 2.86 -11.21 11.94
C THR A 720 2.22 -9.84 11.84
N THR A 721 2.27 -9.26 10.64
CA THR A 721 1.54 -8.03 10.35
C THR A 721 0.04 -8.25 10.46
N ASN A 722 -0.65 -7.26 11.01
CA ASN A 722 -2.10 -7.17 11.02
C ASN A 722 -2.51 -6.01 10.11
N GLY A 723 -3.49 -6.24 9.24
CA GLY A 723 -4.07 -5.22 8.36
C GLY A 723 -5.46 -4.78 8.77
N LYS A 724 -5.92 -5.18 9.97
CA LYS A 724 -7.29 -5.00 10.44
C LYS A 724 -7.34 -4.38 11.83
N ILE A 725 -8.28 -3.46 12.02
CA ILE A 725 -8.65 -2.91 13.34
C ILE A 725 -10.17 -2.93 13.45
N THR A 726 -10.68 -3.58 14.47
CA THR A 726 -12.11 -3.54 14.84
C THR A 726 -12.41 -2.34 15.74
N SER A 727 -13.68 -1.98 15.88
CA SER A 727 -14.11 -0.88 16.75
C SER A 727 -13.72 -1.08 18.22
N SER A 728 -13.69 -2.33 18.71
CA SER A 728 -13.27 -2.67 20.07
C SER A 728 -11.75 -2.56 20.29
N GLU A 729 -10.96 -2.88 19.26
CA GLU A 729 -9.50 -2.75 19.25
C GLU A 729 -9.03 -1.30 19.06
N PHE A 730 -9.83 -0.46 18.41
CA PHE A 730 -9.58 0.98 18.40
C PHE A 730 -9.87 1.60 19.77
N GLY A 731 -10.96 1.19 20.43
CA GLY A 731 -11.31 1.63 21.78
C GLY A 731 -11.52 3.14 21.91
N SER A 732 -11.29 3.68 23.10
CA SER A 732 -11.29 5.14 23.36
C SER A 732 -9.91 5.74 23.05
N ASN A 733 -9.88 6.73 22.16
CA ASN A 733 -8.65 7.35 21.67
C ASN A 733 -8.38 8.72 22.37
N PRO A 734 -7.14 8.98 22.82
CA PRO A 734 -6.77 10.26 23.44
C PRO A 734 -6.78 11.50 22.52
N SER A 735 -6.86 11.34 21.19
CA SER A 735 -6.56 12.42 20.22
C SER A 735 -7.74 12.85 19.34
N GLY A 736 -8.97 12.47 19.67
CA GLY A 736 -10.19 12.95 18.99
C GLY A 736 -10.56 12.26 17.67
N PHE A 737 -9.89 11.16 17.30
CA PHE A 737 -10.28 10.30 16.18
C PHE A 737 -11.43 9.36 16.57
N ASN A 738 -12.34 9.09 15.62
CA ASN A 738 -13.48 8.19 15.81
C ASN A 738 -13.51 7.10 14.74
N TYR A 739 -13.80 5.86 15.15
CA TYR A 739 -13.99 4.75 14.22
C TYR A 739 -15.09 5.10 13.19
N PRO A 740 -14.89 4.83 11.87
CA PRO A 740 -13.86 3.98 11.26
C PRO A 740 -12.51 4.66 10.94
N GLN A 741 -12.34 5.94 11.26
CA GLN A 741 -11.06 6.62 11.08
C GLN A 741 -10.10 6.27 12.22
N VAL A 742 -9.10 5.46 11.91
CA VAL A 742 -8.14 4.95 12.91
C VAL A 742 -6.80 5.69 12.92
N GLY A 743 -6.57 6.54 11.93
CA GLY A 743 -5.31 7.26 11.74
C GLY A 743 -5.31 8.16 10.52
N GLN A 744 -4.12 8.54 10.04
CA GLN A 744 -3.94 9.35 8.84
C GLN A 744 -2.58 9.13 8.17
N VAL A 745 -2.52 9.44 6.88
CA VAL A 745 -1.30 9.51 6.05
C VAL A 745 -1.14 10.94 5.56
N THR A 746 0.07 11.47 5.59
CA THR A 746 0.42 12.81 5.11
C THR A 746 1.59 12.71 4.16
N ILE A 747 1.49 13.36 3.00
CA ILE A 747 2.60 13.52 2.05
C ILE A 747 2.90 15.01 1.89
N THR A 748 4.18 15.37 1.92
CA THR A 748 4.63 16.78 1.91
C THR A 748 5.84 16.96 0.99
N ASN A 749 5.89 18.07 0.27
CA ASN A 749 7.09 18.58 -0.38
C ASN A 749 7.19 20.09 -0.13
N ASP A 750 8.16 20.76 -0.76
CA ASP A 750 8.42 22.19 -0.52
C ASP A 750 7.26 23.11 -0.95
N ALA A 751 6.34 22.64 -1.81
CA ALA A 751 5.25 23.43 -2.39
C ALA A 751 3.84 22.96 -1.98
N ASN A 752 3.65 21.67 -1.71
CA ASN A 752 2.37 21.00 -1.56
C ASN A 752 2.37 20.07 -0.34
N SER A 753 1.23 20.02 0.36
CA SER A 753 0.99 19.11 1.48
C SER A 753 -0.40 18.50 1.33
N TYR A 754 -0.50 17.17 1.35
CA TYR A 754 -1.75 16.43 1.28
C TYR A 754 -1.89 15.51 2.49
N THR A 755 -3.09 15.41 3.05
CA THR A 755 -3.40 14.51 4.17
C THR A 755 -4.65 13.70 3.86
N ALA A 756 -4.59 12.39 4.08
CA ALA A 756 -5.70 11.45 3.90
C ALA A 756 -5.94 10.63 5.18
N PRO A 757 -7.20 10.32 5.54
CA PRO A 757 -7.48 9.45 6.67
C PRO A 757 -7.10 7.99 6.37
N VAL A 758 -6.70 7.24 7.40
CA VAL A 758 -6.66 5.78 7.37
C VAL A 758 -8.00 5.27 7.88
N LEU A 759 -8.76 4.60 7.02
CA LEU A 759 -10.10 4.10 7.30
C LEU A 759 -10.10 2.58 7.45
N ALA A 760 -10.81 2.06 8.44
CA ALA A 760 -11.15 0.65 8.58
C ALA A 760 -12.45 0.34 7.84
N ALA A 761 -12.41 -0.60 6.89
CA ALA A 761 -13.61 -1.10 6.21
C ALA A 761 -14.50 -1.92 7.15
N ASP A 762 -15.66 -2.37 6.67
CA ASP A 762 -16.61 -3.17 7.47
C ASP A 762 -15.99 -4.46 8.05
N ASP A 763 -15.01 -5.03 7.34
CA ASP A 763 -14.25 -6.20 7.77
C ASP A 763 -12.99 -5.87 8.60
N GLY A 764 -12.85 -4.60 9.00
CA GLY A 764 -11.73 -4.02 9.74
C GLY A 764 -10.53 -3.63 8.89
N THR A 765 -10.49 -3.94 7.58
CA THR A 765 -9.29 -3.74 6.73
C THR A 765 -8.93 -2.27 6.59
N LEU A 766 -7.65 -1.94 6.80
CA LEU A 766 -7.15 -0.57 6.79
C LEU A 766 -6.71 -0.11 5.40
N ARG A 767 -7.19 1.06 4.97
CA ARG A 767 -6.81 1.69 3.69
C ARG A 767 -6.69 3.20 3.80
N TYR A 768 -5.88 3.78 2.92
CA TYR A 768 -5.81 5.23 2.70
C TYR A 768 -5.88 5.53 1.20
N HIS A 769 -6.33 6.73 0.86
CA HIS A 769 -6.47 7.19 -0.53
C HIS A 769 -6.30 8.70 -0.62
N PHE A 770 -5.44 9.13 -1.53
CA PHE A 770 -5.31 10.51 -1.99
C PHE A 770 -5.79 10.59 -3.43
N SER A 771 -6.65 11.55 -3.72
CA SER A 771 -7.03 11.90 -5.09
C SER A 771 -6.31 13.17 -5.56
N SER A 772 -6.02 13.25 -6.85
CA SER A 772 -5.56 14.50 -7.50
C SER A 772 -4.24 15.08 -6.96
N ILE A 773 -3.24 14.22 -6.74
CA ILE A 773 -1.89 14.62 -6.38
C ILE A 773 -1.12 15.04 -7.64
N LEU A 774 -0.39 16.15 -7.55
CA LEU A 774 0.54 16.57 -8.60
C LEU A 774 1.76 15.64 -8.65
N PRO A 775 2.25 15.26 -9.84
CA PRO A 775 3.49 14.51 -9.95
C PRO A 775 4.65 15.22 -9.25
N GLY A 776 5.45 14.47 -8.51
CA GLY A 776 6.57 15.00 -7.74
C GLY A 776 7.13 14.02 -6.73
N THR A 777 8.18 14.45 -6.04
CA THR A 777 8.78 13.70 -4.93
C THR A 777 8.25 14.26 -3.62
N TYR A 778 7.75 13.38 -2.75
CA TYR A 778 7.13 13.73 -1.48
C TYR A 778 7.78 12.97 -0.31
N ARG A 779 7.70 13.55 0.89
CA ARG A 779 7.96 12.90 2.18
C ARG A 779 6.64 12.43 2.76
N LEU A 780 6.51 11.12 2.97
CA LEU A 780 5.33 10.46 3.50
C LEU A 780 5.51 10.16 5.00
N GLN A 781 4.51 10.49 5.79
CA GLN A 781 4.34 10.13 7.19
C GLN A 781 2.98 9.44 7.35
N ALA A 782 2.87 8.44 8.22
CA ALA A 782 1.61 7.75 8.47
C ALA A 782 1.54 7.30 9.91
N PHE A 783 0.35 7.36 10.51
CA PHE A 783 0.12 6.76 11.82
C PHE A 783 -1.28 6.20 11.96
N ILE A 784 -1.43 5.24 12.87
CA ILE A 784 -2.70 4.68 13.33
C ILE A 784 -2.71 4.52 14.86
N TYR A 785 -3.89 4.43 15.45
CA TYR A 785 -4.07 4.06 16.86
C TYR A 785 -4.64 2.66 16.98
N TYR A 786 -4.04 1.85 17.86
CA TYR A 786 -4.45 0.46 18.08
C TYR A 786 -4.22 0.03 19.52
N ARG A 787 -5.21 -0.66 20.09
CA ARG A 787 -5.13 -1.38 21.37
C ARG A 787 -5.24 -2.87 21.11
N HIS A 788 -4.32 -3.65 21.65
CA HIS A 788 -4.36 -5.09 21.45
C HIS A 788 -5.40 -5.75 22.39
N PRO A 789 -6.15 -6.77 21.95
CA PRO A 789 -7.13 -7.46 22.80
C PRO A 789 -6.53 -8.10 24.06
N LEU A 790 -5.25 -8.49 24.01
CA LEU A 790 -4.51 -9.08 25.14
C LEU A 790 -3.86 -8.04 26.07
N ASP A 791 -4.02 -6.74 25.82
CA ASP A 791 -3.55 -5.71 26.77
C ASP A 791 -4.32 -5.78 28.11
N PRO A 792 -3.66 -5.49 29.24
CA PRO A 792 -4.32 -5.38 30.53
C PRO A 792 -5.49 -4.37 30.52
N ALA A 793 -6.40 -4.55 31.46
CA ALA A 793 -7.48 -3.60 31.69
C ALA A 793 -6.90 -2.21 32.04
N GLY A 794 -7.42 -1.15 31.39
CA GLY A 794 -7.00 0.23 31.62
C GLY A 794 -5.94 0.78 30.64
N VAL A 795 -5.34 -0.07 29.79
CA VAL A 795 -4.44 0.39 28.72
C VAL A 795 -5.24 0.98 27.55
N SER A 796 -4.94 2.22 27.14
CA SER A 796 -5.55 2.88 25.98
C SER A 796 -4.90 2.45 24.66
N ALA A 797 -5.51 2.81 23.52
CA ALA A 797 -4.89 2.64 22.22
C ALA A 797 -3.54 3.38 22.13
N ARG A 798 -2.56 2.73 21.49
CA ARG A 798 -1.19 3.24 21.29
C ARG A 798 -0.99 3.70 19.86
N LEU A 799 -0.04 4.63 19.67
CA LEU A 799 0.32 5.17 18.36
C LEU A 799 1.30 4.25 17.62
N TYR A 800 0.96 3.88 16.40
CA TYR A 800 1.84 3.20 15.45
C TYR A 800 2.12 4.17 14.32
N GLY A 801 3.26 4.86 14.37
CA GLY A 801 3.64 5.91 13.42
C GLY A 801 4.98 5.69 12.73
N ASN A 802 5.71 4.62 13.08
CA ASN A 802 7.00 4.35 12.46
C ASN A 802 6.78 3.50 11.19
N LEU A 803 7.07 4.05 10.02
CA LEU A 803 7.04 3.35 8.75
C LEU A 803 8.15 2.28 8.72
N PHE A 804 7.80 1.05 8.35
CA PHE A 804 8.72 -0.06 8.23
C PHE A 804 8.87 -0.46 6.76
N SER A 805 10.05 -0.21 6.21
CA SER A 805 10.43 -0.55 4.83
C SER A 805 11.94 -0.87 4.81
N ALA A 806 12.32 -1.79 3.94
CA ALA A 806 13.68 -2.27 3.72
C ALA A 806 14.40 -2.71 5.00
N GLY A 807 13.66 -3.33 5.93
CA GLY A 807 14.20 -3.78 7.22
C GLY A 807 14.55 -2.65 8.18
N THR A 808 14.20 -1.40 7.87
CA THR A 808 14.41 -0.22 8.73
C THR A 808 13.08 0.38 9.15
N SER A 809 13.07 1.03 10.32
CA SER A 809 11.91 1.80 10.77
C SER A 809 12.26 3.29 10.83
N ALA A 810 11.43 4.13 10.21
CA ALA A 810 11.63 5.58 10.14
C ALA A 810 10.31 6.31 10.42
N GLN A 811 10.39 7.58 10.87
CA GLN A 811 9.21 8.44 11.04
C GLN A 811 8.62 8.90 9.71
N ASP A 812 9.44 8.90 8.65
CA ASP A 812 9.05 9.30 7.31
C ASP A 812 9.75 8.45 6.23
N MET A 813 9.24 8.49 4.99
CA MET A 813 9.90 7.91 3.82
C MET A 813 9.73 8.79 2.59
N THR A 814 10.62 8.67 1.60
CA THR A 814 10.48 9.38 0.33
C THR A 814 9.65 8.56 -0.66
N VAL A 815 8.65 9.19 -1.28
CA VAL A 815 7.75 8.59 -2.27
C VAL A 815 7.83 9.38 -3.56
N TYR A 816 7.92 8.67 -4.68
CA TYR A 816 7.88 9.25 -6.01
C TYR A 816 6.49 9.08 -6.60
N VAL A 817 5.79 10.19 -6.79
CA VAL A 817 4.48 10.23 -7.42
C VAL A 817 4.72 10.64 -8.86
N THR A 818 4.90 9.68 -9.76
CA THR A 818 5.18 9.92 -11.18
C THR A 818 4.32 9.00 -12.05
N PRO A 819 3.92 9.43 -13.25
CA PRO A 819 3.20 8.57 -14.19
C PRO A 819 4.04 7.35 -14.55
N ASP A 820 3.43 6.16 -14.61
CA ASP A 820 4.10 4.94 -15.09
C ASP A 820 4.37 5.06 -16.59
N GLN A 821 5.65 5.00 -16.99
CA GLN A 821 6.10 5.13 -18.38
C GLN A 821 5.90 3.84 -19.20
N THR A 822 5.47 2.74 -18.58
CA THR A 822 5.34 1.43 -19.24
C THR A 822 3.90 1.05 -19.58
N THR A 823 2.92 1.70 -18.94
CA THR A 823 1.49 1.54 -19.18
C THR A 823 0.87 2.93 -19.34
N ASN A 824 0.60 3.35 -20.57
CA ASN A 824 0.16 4.71 -20.90
C ASN A 824 -1.18 5.18 -20.27
N ASN A 825 -1.75 4.53 -19.24
CA ASN A 825 -3.11 4.81 -18.77
C ASN A 825 -3.41 4.59 -17.26
N SER A 826 -2.44 4.43 -16.34
CA SER A 826 -2.77 4.43 -14.89
C SER A 826 -2.34 5.72 -14.22
N ASN A 827 -3.31 6.61 -13.96
CA ASN A 827 -3.11 7.74 -13.05
C ASN A 827 -3.02 7.29 -11.58
N ARG A 828 -3.18 6.00 -11.25
CA ARG A 828 -3.19 5.50 -9.87
C ARG A 828 -1.89 4.79 -9.50
N ILE A 829 -1.34 5.17 -8.35
CA ILE A 829 -0.17 4.60 -7.71
C ILE A 829 -0.62 3.80 -6.48
N GLU A 830 -0.25 2.53 -6.42
CA GLU A 830 -0.48 1.68 -5.24
C GLU A 830 0.78 1.63 -4.37
N LEU A 831 0.64 2.05 -3.11
CA LEU A 831 1.72 2.07 -2.13
C LEU A 831 1.22 1.48 -0.79
N PRO A 832 1.35 0.16 -0.58
CA PRO A 832 1.03 -0.43 0.71
C PRO A 832 2.01 0.04 1.79
N LEU A 833 1.49 0.32 2.99
CA LEU A 833 2.29 0.78 4.14
C LEU A 833 2.34 -0.30 5.22
N THR A 834 3.49 -0.40 5.89
CA THR A 834 3.63 -1.23 7.10
C THR A 834 4.11 -0.34 8.25
N LEU A 835 3.39 -0.33 9.37
CA LEU A 835 3.67 0.52 10.53
C LEU A 835 4.17 -0.29 11.73
N LYS A 836 4.95 0.36 12.58
CA LYS A 836 5.42 -0.14 13.88
C LYS A 836 5.10 0.84 14.99
N LEU A 837 5.07 0.30 16.21
CA LEU A 837 4.76 1.06 17.40
C LEU A 837 5.72 2.24 17.54
N THR A 838 5.15 3.42 17.77
CA THR A 838 5.92 4.61 18.18
C THR A 838 6.05 4.58 19.70
N GLY A 839 7.26 4.32 20.19
CA GLY A 839 7.53 4.18 21.62
C GLY A 839 7.56 2.72 22.07
N ASN A 840 6.97 2.41 23.22
CA ASN A 840 7.06 1.10 23.87
C ASN A 840 5.73 0.73 24.57
N VAL A 841 5.34 -0.54 24.51
CA VAL A 841 4.20 -1.08 25.27
C VAL A 841 4.48 -1.15 26.78
N CYS A 842 5.76 -1.20 27.15
CA CYS A 842 6.30 -1.20 28.49
C CYS A 842 7.11 0.08 28.72
N PRO A 843 6.46 1.24 28.94
CA PRO A 843 7.18 2.47 29.25
C PRO A 843 8.03 2.25 30.51
N THR A 844 9.31 2.61 30.43
CA THR A 844 10.12 2.81 31.63
C THR A 844 9.55 4.02 32.35
N ASN A 845 9.15 3.85 33.61
CA ASN A 845 8.97 5.00 34.50
C ASN A 845 10.26 5.80 34.57
#